data_AF-A0A2E7H308-F1
#
_entry.id   AF-A0A2E7H308-F1
#
_cell.length_a   1.000
_cell.length_b   1.000
_cell.length_c   1.000
_cell.angle_alpha   90.00
_cell.angle_beta   90.00
_cell.angle_gamma   90.00
#
_symmetry.space_group_name_H-M   'P 1'
#
loop_
_entity.id
_entity.type
_entity.pdbx_description
1 polymer ?
#
loop_
_entity_poly.entity_id
_entity_poly.type
_entity_poly.pdbx_seq_one_letter_code
_entity_poly.pdbx_strand_id
1 'polypeptide(L)'
;MNMFGLPDEIVLVLSFLLFMGFFAGVGLASMRVKQDTTDDYLVAGRGMHPALAALSAVSTWNSGYMFIGFIGFIFVQGYSGLWIGLVSTLGQAVAWIWIYKFIQKEGSERGVRSLSSLVSKTTGAPEAKLAGVLSVFFLAIYAAAQLVAGGVALRAMLGWSEVAGILIGFVLVVAYCYAGGIRASIWTDAAQSCVMIVGSTILCFVAVSEVGGLSGLHGTLRDIDPGMVNLFPADLTFGVTLWIGAFFLGGLGVAGQPQVVSRVMTLKDDNDRKQAAVWFFVWQTPFIALMFIIGLACRAIFLDLDASDAQDGLPLLAMEVLNPFLAGVILASIFAATMSTADSQVLACTAAITDDVKPEWSQDHMAAKLVTIAVAIFVTLIALVGQRFPGFGDSVFALVVLAVYGLGGIFVPLLLVRMMGYEPDTEHTVWMMTAAMSAVIVWSLSGYGEDIFPSIPAMSAAFATHFILCWRRAESNSNPLGRYSLPTQKTVAIGAAAVLMMFGSLEGTYLAVAPDASDAPGDNPYQLTYTVSEWTQEEILTLSDGDTQTFEVTIDETMTGVVIAELSITYSDTGETFTAACDEVVTTPDYSSLAGPLSESDDATKSTTACDTTTVVGTIRPNTDLNQYASDGQGDYTLNGTESELIEILTMLGKAPEMIGTVAMDVALNTNEGSPFGNDNSETVTVTLTMLVFQPSGMVQVTD
;
A
#
# COMPACT_ATOMS: atom_id res chain seq x y z
N MET A 1 -18.45 -27.56 -8.60
CA MET A 1 -18.49 -28.70 -7.66
C MET A 1 -17.14 -29.38 -7.70
N ASN A 2 -16.38 -29.23 -6.62
CA ASN A 2 -14.93 -29.27 -6.65
C ASN A 2 -14.47 -30.67 -6.26
N MET A 3 -13.15 -30.95 -6.28
CA MET A 3 -12.58 -32.26 -5.94
C MET A 3 -13.08 -32.85 -4.59
N PHE A 4 -13.60 -32.01 -3.69
CA PHE A 4 -14.12 -32.39 -2.36
C PHE A 4 -15.64 -32.24 -2.17
N GLY A 5 -16.39 -31.81 -3.20
CA GLY A 5 -17.84 -31.57 -3.06
C GLY A 5 -18.25 -30.45 -2.11
N LEU A 6 -17.30 -29.60 -1.69
CA LEU A 6 -17.51 -28.42 -0.84
C LEU A 6 -17.53 -27.13 -1.69
N PRO A 7 -18.17 -26.04 -1.20
CA PRO A 7 -18.04 -24.70 -1.77
C PRO A 7 -16.58 -24.23 -1.83
N ASP A 8 -16.23 -23.47 -2.86
CA ASP A 8 -14.90 -22.93 -3.14
C ASP A 8 -14.32 -22.18 -1.94
N GLU A 9 -15.09 -21.26 -1.37
CA GLU A 9 -14.73 -20.47 -0.19
C GLU A 9 -14.36 -21.37 1.01
N ILE A 10 -15.12 -22.45 1.25
CA ILE A 10 -14.83 -23.39 2.35
C ILE A 10 -13.52 -24.12 2.10
N VAL A 11 -13.24 -24.54 0.87
CA VAL A 11 -11.96 -25.20 0.53
C VAL A 11 -10.78 -24.25 0.74
N LEU A 12 -10.93 -22.99 0.33
CA LEU A 12 -9.92 -21.95 0.54
C LEU A 12 -9.64 -21.73 2.03
N VAL A 13 -10.68 -21.52 2.84
CA VAL A 13 -10.55 -21.31 4.29
C VAL A 13 -9.93 -22.53 4.97
N LEU A 14 -10.33 -23.74 4.61
CA LEU A 14 -9.73 -24.96 5.16
C LEU A 14 -8.25 -25.10 4.79
N SER A 15 -7.87 -24.77 3.55
CA SER A 15 -6.48 -24.74 3.12
C SER A 15 -5.68 -23.72 3.91
N PHE A 16 -6.19 -22.50 4.02
CA PHE A 16 -5.60 -21.44 4.83
C PHE A 16 -5.37 -21.92 6.28
N LEU A 17 -6.42 -22.36 6.97
CA LEU A 17 -6.34 -22.82 8.36
C LEU A 17 -5.40 -24.01 8.56
N LEU A 18 -5.31 -24.92 7.58
CA LEU A 18 -4.36 -26.03 7.61
C LEU A 18 -2.91 -25.53 7.71
N PHE A 19 -2.51 -24.59 6.84
CA PHE A 19 -1.15 -24.04 6.86
C PHE A 19 -0.90 -23.17 8.09
N MET A 20 -1.89 -22.38 8.53
CA MET A 20 -1.79 -21.60 9.77
C MET A 20 -1.60 -22.51 11.00
N GLY A 21 -2.36 -23.61 11.07
CA GLY A 21 -2.20 -24.63 12.11
C GLY A 21 -0.84 -25.34 12.04
N PHE A 22 -0.34 -25.62 10.84
CA PHE A 22 1.00 -26.16 10.64
C PHE A 22 2.09 -25.21 11.16
N PHE A 23 2.04 -23.92 10.81
CA PHE A 23 3.00 -22.92 11.30
C PHE A 23 2.95 -22.79 12.83
N ALA A 24 1.75 -22.67 13.41
CA ALA A 24 1.59 -22.64 14.86
C ALA A 24 2.17 -23.90 15.52
N GLY A 25 1.95 -25.09 14.94
CA GLY A 25 2.52 -26.34 15.42
C GLY A 25 4.05 -26.37 15.40
N VAL A 26 4.68 -25.84 14.35
CA VAL A 26 6.15 -25.71 14.25
C VAL A 26 6.68 -24.75 15.32
N GLY A 27 6.04 -23.59 15.50
CA GLY A 27 6.43 -22.62 16.53
C GLY A 27 6.33 -23.19 17.94
N LEU A 28 5.22 -23.88 18.26
CA LEU A 28 5.02 -24.54 19.54
C LEU A 28 6.02 -25.70 19.78
N ALA A 29 6.47 -26.38 18.72
CA ALA A 29 7.47 -27.43 18.85
C ALA A 29 8.82 -26.91 19.39
N SER A 30 9.15 -25.64 19.14
CA SER A 30 10.37 -25.01 19.67
C SER A 30 10.40 -24.96 21.20
N MET A 31 9.24 -24.98 21.87
CA MET A 31 9.15 -25.01 23.34
C MET A 31 9.79 -26.26 23.96
N ARG A 32 9.97 -27.34 23.18
CA ARG A 32 10.61 -28.57 23.67
C ARG A 32 12.11 -28.42 23.88
N VAL A 33 12.73 -27.40 23.28
CA VAL A 33 14.20 -27.21 23.29
C VAL A 33 14.63 -25.84 23.83
N LYS A 34 13.68 -24.92 24.08
CA LYS A 34 13.97 -23.59 24.61
C LYS A 34 14.56 -23.64 26.03
N GLN A 35 15.23 -22.56 26.41
CA GLN A 35 15.70 -22.31 27.77
C GLN A 35 15.02 -21.04 28.32
N ASP A 36 14.74 -21.00 29.62
CA ASP A 36 14.07 -19.86 30.27
C ASP A 36 15.08 -18.75 30.62
N THR A 37 15.78 -18.25 29.61
CA THR A 37 16.73 -17.13 29.73
C THR A 37 16.44 -16.07 28.69
N THR A 38 16.77 -14.81 28.97
CA THR A 38 16.61 -13.72 28.00
C THR A 38 17.53 -13.90 26.78
N ASP A 39 18.68 -14.57 26.95
CA ASP A 39 19.59 -14.88 25.84
C ASP A 39 19.01 -15.93 24.86
N ASP A 40 18.40 -16.99 25.36
CA ASP A 40 17.67 -17.93 24.50
C ASP A 40 16.45 -17.27 23.85
N TYR A 41 15.74 -16.43 24.62
CA TYR A 41 14.54 -15.77 24.16
C TYR A 41 14.77 -14.77 23.02
N LEU A 42 15.86 -14.00 23.05
CA LEU A 42 16.13 -12.95 22.07
C LEU A 42 17.18 -13.31 21.01
N VAL A 43 18.09 -14.26 21.26
CA VAL A 43 19.12 -14.68 20.30
C VAL A 43 19.33 -16.20 20.21
N ALA A 44 18.40 -17.01 20.73
CA ALA A 44 18.42 -18.47 20.66
C ALA A 44 19.73 -19.11 21.16
N GLY A 45 20.38 -18.48 22.14
CA GLY A 45 21.63 -18.95 22.73
C GLY A 45 22.81 -18.99 21.76
N ARG A 46 22.72 -18.28 20.61
CA ARG A 46 23.77 -18.18 19.59
C ARG A 46 24.22 -19.52 18.99
N GLY A 47 23.29 -20.48 18.90
CA GLY A 47 23.54 -21.83 18.37
C GLY A 47 22.59 -22.22 17.24
N MET A 48 22.01 -21.26 16.53
CA MET A 48 21.06 -21.56 15.46
C MET A 48 21.77 -22.11 14.22
N HIS A 49 21.17 -23.11 13.57
CA HIS A 49 21.72 -23.65 12.34
C HIS A 49 21.69 -22.59 11.22
N PRO A 50 22.79 -22.39 10.45
CA PRO A 50 22.90 -21.34 9.44
C PRO A 50 21.75 -21.27 8.44
N ALA A 51 21.29 -22.43 7.96
CA ALA A 51 20.17 -22.50 7.02
C ALA A 51 18.86 -21.97 7.61
N LEU A 52 18.54 -22.30 8.87
CA LEU A 52 17.32 -21.83 9.52
C LEU A 52 17.35 -20.32 9.77
N ALA A 53 18.48 -19.81 10.26
CA ALA A 53 18.67 -18.38 10.46
C ALA A 53 18.58 -17.60 9.12
N ALA A 54 19.12 -18.16 8.04
CA ALA A 54 19.07 -17.55 6.71
C ALA A 54 17.66 -17.54 6.10
N LEU A 55 16.96 -18.68 6.10
CA LEU A 55 15.57 -18.75 5.63
C LEU A 55 14.65 -17.85 6.45
N SER A 56 14.90 -17.76 7.76
CA SER A 56 14.20 -16.81 8.63
C SER A 56 14.48 -15.37 8.25
N ALA A 57 15.75 -15.00 8.04
CA ALA A 57 16.12 -13.66 7.57
C ALA A 57 15.48 -13.32 6.21
N VAL A 58 15.36 -14.28 5.30
CA VAL A 58 14.66 -14.13 4.01
C VAL A 58 13.17 -13.94 4.20
N SER A 59 12.51 -14.73 5.06
CA SER A 59 11.08 -14.60 5.36
C SER A 59 10.76 -13.22 5.93
N THR A 60 11.51 -12.80 6.97
CA THR A 60 11.39 -11.48 7.59
C THR A 60 11.73 -10.34 6.63
N TRP A 61 12.63 -10.54 5.67
CA TRP A 61 12.97 -9.53 4.67
C TRP A 61 11.88 -9.38 3.60
N ASN A 62 11.35 -10.50 3.09
CA ASN A 62 10.30 -10.45 2.08
C ASN A 62 9.06 -9.78 2.67
N SER A 63 8.61 -10.17 3.86
CA SER A 63 7.51 -9.52 4.58
C SER A 63 6.22 -9.33 3.75
N GLY A 64 5.21 -8.66 4.31
CA GLY A 64 4.06 -8.16 3.58
C GLY A 64 4.43 -7.13 2.50
N TYR A 65 5.59 -6.47 2.63
CA TYR A 65 6.11 -5.60 1.58
C TYR A 65 6.27 -6.35 0.27
N MET A 66 6.89 -7.52 0.24
CA MET A 66 7.18 -8.20 -1.03
C MET A 66 5.91 -8.71 -1.72
N PHE A 67 4.91 -9.14 -0.95
CA PHE A 67 3.65 -9.70 -1.47
C PHE A 67 2.62 -8.65 -1.88
N ILE A 68 2.60 -7.50 -1.20
CA ILE A 68 1.59 -6.46 -1.41
C ILE A 68 2.24 -5.21 -2.01
N GLY A 69 3.22 -4.62 -1.31
CA GLY A 69 3.85 -3.36 -1.70
C GLY A 69 4.74 -3.45 -2.95
N PHE A 70 5.65 -4.43 -3.02
CA PHE A 70 6.59 -4.59 -4.12
C PHE A 70 5.87 -5.02 -5.40
N ILE A 71 4.94 -5.97 -5.30
CA ILE A 71 4.10 -6.35 -6.44
C ILE A 71 3.31 -5.15 -6.95
N GLY A 72 2.68 -4.36 -6.06
CA GLY A 72 2.00 -3.13 -6.46
C GLY A 72 2.95 -2.10 -7.10
N PHE A 73 4.17 -1.98 -6.59
CA PHE A 73 5.20 -1.13 -7.20
C PHE A 73 5.58 -1.61 -8.61
N ILE A 74 5.76 -2.92 -8.82
CA ILE A 74 6.06 -3.48 -10.15
C ILE A 74 4.87 -3.38 -11.10
N PHE A 75 3.64 -3.53 -10.58
CA PHE A 75 2.41 -3.32 -11.33
C PHE A 75 2.38 -1.92 -11.95
N VAL A 76 2.82 -0.90 -11.21
CA VAL A 76 2.88 0.49 -11.70
C VAL A 76 4.12 0.75 -12.57
N GLN A 77 5.30 0.25 -12.17
CA GLN A 77 6.58 0.66 -12.76
C GLN A 77 7.08 -0.21 -13.92
N GLY A 78 6.51 -1.41 -14.10
CA GLY A 78 6.93 -2.35 -15.13
C GLY A 78 8.40 -2.77 -15.00
N TYR A 79 9.10 -2.80 -16.13
CA TYR A 79 10.47 -3.33 -16.28
C TYR A 79 11.52 -2.49 -15.56
N SER A 80 11.26 -1.19 -15.36
CA SER A 80 12.15 -0.29 -14.61
C SER A 80 12.33 -0.77 -13.16
N GLY A 81 11.32 -1.45 -12.60
CA GLY A 81 11.38 -2.11 -11.30
C GLY A 81 12.40 -3.26 -11.20
N LEU A 82 13.07 -3.66 -12.29
CA LEU A 82 14.16 -4.64 -12.22
C LEU A 82 15.36 -4.10 -11.41
N TRP A 83 15.61 -2.78 -11.48
CA TRP A 83 16.75 -2.15 -10.82
C TRP A 83 16.70 -2.27 -9.30
N ILE A 84 15.52 -2.12 -8.70
CA ILE A 84 15.36 -2.33 -7.25
C ILE A 84 15.75 -3.75 -6.87
N GLY A 85 15.38 -4.76 -7.66
CA GLY A 85 15.74 -6.15 -7.37
C GLY A 85 17.24 -6.43 -7.48
N LEU A 86 17.85 -6.05 -8.59
CA LEU A 86 19.27 -6.33 -8.85
C LEU A 86 20.20 -5.53 -7.93
N VAL A 87 19.96 -4.23 -7.81
CA VAL A 87 20.87 -3.31 -7.14
C VAL A 87 20.73 -3.39 -5.61
N SER A 88 19.51 -3.61 -5.09
CA SER A 88 19.34 -3.88 -3.67
C SER A 88 19.99 -5.21 -3.27
N THR A 89 19.94 -6.24 -4.12
CA THR A 89 20.63 -7.52 -3.87
C THR A 89 22.15 -7.31 -3.79
N LEU A 90 22.71 -6.44 -4.63
CA LEU A 90 24.13 -6.07 -4.55
C LEU A 90 24.47 -5.35 -3.24
N GLY A 91 23.63 -4.40 -2.81
CA GLY A 91 23.78 -3.74 -1.50
C GLY A 91 23.73 -4.72 -0.33
N GLN A 92 22.82 -5.69 -0.39
CA GLN A 92 22.72 -6.78 0.59
C GLN A 92 23.95 -7.69 0.57
N ALA A 93 24.52 -7.99 -0.60
CA ALA A 93 25.74 -8.78 -0.71
C ALA A 93 26.91 -8.08 -0.02
N VAL A 94 27.05 -6.77 -0.22
CA VAL A 94 28.04 -5.94 0.48
C VAL A 94 27.83 -5.98 2.00
N ALA A 95 26.59 -5.83 2.47
CA ALA A 95 26.24 -5.97 3.87
C ALA A 95 26.62 -7.34 4.45
N TRP A 96 26.31 -8.43 3.75
CA TRP A 96 26.68 -9.79 4.14
C TRP A 96 28.18 -10.00 4.18
N ILE A 97 28.96 -9.46 3.26
CA ILE A 97 30.41 -9.68 3.24
C ILE A 97 31.08 -8.91 4.39
N TRP A 98 30.67 -7.68 4.68
CA TRP A 98 31.38 -6.79 5.62
C TRP A 98 30.60 -6.48 6.90
N ILE A 99 29.39 -5.92 6.80
CA ILE A 99 28.68 -5.37 7.96
C ILE A 99 28.19 -6.48 8.89
N TYR A 100 27.57 -7.55 8.35
CA TYR A 100 27.11 -8.68 9.18
C TYR A 100 28.25 -9.45 9.84
N LYS A 101 29.47 -9.42 9.27
CA LYS A 101 30.65 -9.96 9.93
C LYS A 101 31.00 -9.17 11.19
N PHE A 102 30.96 -7.84 11.11
CA PHE A 102 31.18 -6.97 12.25
C PHE A 102 30.08 -7.17 13.32
N ILE A 103 28.81 -7.14 12.90
CA ILE A 103 27.66 -7.31 13.80
C ILE A 103 27.71 -8.66 14.53
N GLN A 104 27.94 -9.77 13.82
CA GLN A 104 27.98 -11.10 14.43
C GLN A 104 29.11 -11.20 15.47
N LYS A 105 30.30 -10.70 15.11
CA LYS A 105 31.47 -10.73 15.97
C LYS A 105 31.26 -9.89 17.24
N GLU A 106 30.92 -8.62 17.09
CA GLU A 106 30.69 -7.71 18.21
C GLU A 106 29.50 -8.16 19.08
N GLY A 107 28.44 -8.67 18.43
CA GLY A 107 27.27 -9.25 19.08
C GLY A 107 27.63 -10.38 20.04
N SER A 108 28.49 -11.29 19.56
CA SER A 108 28.95 -12.46 20.32
C SER A 108 29.95 -12.07 21.41
N GLU A 109 31.00 -11.30 21.07
CA GLU A 109 32.08 -10.93 22.00
C GLU A 109 31.59 -10.05 23.16
N ARG A 110 30.59 -9.19 22.92
CA ARG A 110 30.03 -8.30 23.94
C ARG A 110 28.77 -8.86 24.62
N GLY A 111 28.24 -9.99 24.14
CA GLY A 111 27.00 -10.58 24.65
C GLY A 111 25.76 -9.70 24.43
N VAL A 112 25.75 -8.82 23.43
CA VAL A 112 24.59 -7.96 23.12
C VAL A 112 23.56 -8.70 22.28
N ARG A 113 22.28 -8.31 22.42
CA ARG A 113 21.14 -8.93 21.74
C ARG A 113 20.33 -7.96 20.90
N SER A 114 20.57 -6.67 21.07
CA SER A 114 19.95 -5.58 20.31
C SER A 114 20.96 -4.94 19.36
N LEU A 115 20.52 -4.62 18.14
CA LEU A 115 21.32 -3.81 17.21
C LEU A 115 21.63 -2.43 17.79
N SER A 116 20.71 -1.87 18.58
CA SER A 116 20.88 -0.54 19.18
C SER A 116 22.08 -0.49 20.14
N SER A 117 22.40 -1.59 20.82
CA SER A 117 23.58 -1.66 21.68
C SER A 117 24.91 -1.56 20.91
N LEU A 118 24.92 -1.86 19.60
CA LEU A 118 26.14 -1.79 18.79
C LEU A 118 26.55 -0.37 18.41
N VAL A 119 25.69 0.64 18.62
CA VAL A 119 26.04 2.05 18.37
C VAL A 119 26.85 2.67 19.50
N SER A 120 26.96 2.00 20.65
CA SER A 120 27.71 2.45 21.83
C SER A 120 28.77 1.44 22.24
N LYS A 121 29.68 1.85 23.12
CA LYS A 121 30.63 0.95 23.81
C LYS A 121 30.00 0.28 25.02
N THR A 122 29.14 1.01 25.72
CA THR A 122 28.51 0.58 26.98
C THR A 122 27.01 0.43 26.77
N THR A 123 26.49 -0.74 27.12
CA THR A 123 25.05 -1.02 27.10
C THR A 123 24.29 -0.01 27.97
N GLY A 124 23.16 0.52 27.48
CA GLY A 124 22.37 1.52 28.19
C GLY A 124 22.97 2.93 28.23
N ALA A 125 24.05 3.20 27.50
CA ALA A 125 24.56 4.57 27.29
C ALA A 125 23.51 5.47 26.61
N PRO A 126 23.57 6.80 26.77
CA PRO A 126 22.56 7.71 26.21
C PRO A 126 22.32 7.52 24.70
N GLU A 127 23.39 7.27 23.93
CA GLU A 127 23.31 7.01 22.50
C GLU A 127 22.66 5.66 22.16
N ALA A 128 22.88 4.61 22.97
CA ALA A 128 22.19 3.32 22.81
C ALA A 128 20.70 3.44 23.17
N LYS A 129 20.37 4.22 24.21
CA LYS A 129 18.97 4.53 24.58
C LYS A 129 18.24 5.24 23.46
N LEU A 130 18.85 6.26 22.87
CA LEU A 130 18.27 6.96 21.72
C LEU A 130 18.09 6.00 20.54
N ALA A 131 19.10 5.21 20.18
CA ALA A 131 18.98 4.20 19.12
C ALA A 131 17.86 3.18 19.41
N GLY A 132 17.71 2.76 20.67
CA GLY A 132 16.65 1.86 21.11
C GLY A 132 15.26 2.47 20.95
N VAL A 133 15.06 3.73 21.36
CA VAL A 133 13.80 4.47 21.17
C VAL A 133 13.48 4.63 19.68
N LEU A 134 14.47 5.02 18.86
CA LEU A 134 14.28 5.16 17.41
C LEU A 134 13.97 3.82 16.74
N SER A 135 14.62 2.73 17.18
CA SER A 135 14.31 1.37 16.73
C SER A 135 12.86 1.01 17.02
N VAL A 136 12.42 1.18 18.27
CA VAL A 136 11.03 0.89 18.66
C VAL A 136 10.05 1.71 17.84
N PHE A 137 10.32 3.00 17.61
CA PHE A 137 9.45 3.87 16.81
C PHE A 137 9.26 3.35 15.38
N PHE A 138 10.35 3.15 14.62
CA PHE A 138 10.25 2.70 13.22
C PHE A 138 9.77 1.26 13.10
N LEU A 139 10.21 0.36 13.99
CA LEU A 139 9.79 -1.04 13.96
C LEU A 139 8.32 -1.21 14.34
N ALA A 140 7.77 -0.39 15.24
CA ALA A 140 6.36 -0.46 15.59
C ALA A 140 5.46 -0.04 14.41
N ILE A 141 5.83 1.02 13.68
CA ILE A 141 5.12 1.45 12.47
C ILE A 141 5.22 0.35 11.40
N TYR A 142 6.40 -0.20 11.20
CA TYR A 142 6.61 -1.26 10.22
C TYR A 142 5.79 -2.52 10.60
N ALA A 143 5.81 -2.94 11.86
CA ALA A 143 5.01 -4.08 12.32
C ALA A 143 3.50 -3.84 12.19
N ALA A 144 3.04 -2.60 12.37
CA ALA A 144 1.65 -2.26 12.15
C ALA A 144 1.28 -2.41 10.66
N ALA A 145 2.15 -1.94 9.75
CA ALA A 145 1.99 -2.14 8.32
C ALA A 145 1.93 -3.63 7.92
N GLN A 146 2.65 -4.51 8.64
CA GLN A 146 2.56 -5.95 8.41
C GLN A 146 1.18 -6.52 8.75
N LEU A 147 0.62 -6.11 9.90
CA LEU A 147 -0.73 -6.55 10.29
C LEU A 147 -1.79 -6.02 9.31
N VAL A 148 -1.64 -4.78 8.84
CA VAL A 148 -2.52 -4.18 7.81
C VAL A 148 -2.45 -4.97 6.51
N ALA A 149 -1.26 -5.32 6.02
CA ALA A 149 -1.09 -6.12 4.80
C ALA A 149 -1.79 -7.50 4.89
N GLY A 150 -1.79 -8.13 6.07
CA GLY A 150 -2.57 -9.35 6.32
C GLY A 150 -4.08 -9.11 6.28
N GLY A 151 -4.54 -7.96 6.78
CA GLY A 151 -5.93 -7.51 6.69
C GLY A 151 -6.39 -7.28 5.25
N VAL A 152 -5.59 -6.59 4.45
CA VAL A 152 -5.85 -6.33 3.02
C VAL A 152 -6.02 -7.63 2.24
N ALA A 153 -5.11 -8.59 2.41
CA ALA A 153 -5.21 -9.89 1.74
C ALA A 153 -6.47 -10.68 2.15
N LEU A 154 -6.85 -10.61 3.43
CA LEU A 154 -8.06 -11.27 3.93
C LEU A 154 -9.33 -10.63 3.35
N ARG A 155 -9.38 -9.28 3.26
CA ARG A 155 -10.47 -8.54 2.62
C ARG A 155 -10.59 -8.91 1.15
N ALA A 156 -9.48 -8.86 0.41
CA ALA A 156 -9.48 -9.09 -1.03
C ALA A 156 -9.86 -10.53 -1.42
N MET A 157 -9.45 -11.54 -0.64
CA MET A 157 -9.69 -12.96 -1.00
C MET A 157 -10.97 -13.55 -0.39
N LEU A 158 -11.43 -13.06 0.76
CA LEU A 158 -12.56 -13.63 1.51
C LEU A 158 -13.69 -12.64 1.77
N GLY A 159 -13.52 -11.35 1.46
CA GLY A 159 -14.49 -10.31 1.82
C GLY A 159 -14.60 -10.06 3.33
N TRP A 160 -13.69 -10.61 4.14
CA TRP A 160 -13.71 -10.44 5.59
C TRP A 160 -13.16 -9.06 5.96
N SER A 161 -13.62 -8.49 7.08
CA SER A 161 -13.11 -7.19 7.55
C SER A 161 -11.59 -7.24 7.77
N GLU A 162 -10.86 -6.20 7.38
CA GLU A 162 -9.41 -6.12 7.58
C GLU A 162 -9.01 -6.24 9.06
N VAL A 163 -9.86 -5.74 9.96
CA VAL A 163 -9.72 -5.87 11.42
C VAL A 163 -9.59 -7.34 11.84
N ALA A 164 -10.34 -8.25 11.20
CA ALA A 164 -10.22 -9.67 11.49
C ALA A 164 -8.83 -10.20 11.14
N GLY A 165 -8.25 -9.77 10.01
CA GLY A 165 -6.90 -10.14 9.60
C GLY A 165 -5.84 -9.61 10.56
N ILE A 166 -5.97 -8.36 10.99
CA ILE A 166 -5.10 -7.75 12.01
C ILE A 166 -5.13 -8.54 13.32
N LEU A 167 -6.32 -8.91 13.79
CA LEU A 167 -6.48 -9.66 15.05
C LEU A 167 -5.97 -11.10 14.95
N ILE A 168 -6.15 -11.76 13.80
CA ILE A 168 -5.56 -13.09 13.53
C ILE A 168 -4.03 -12.99 13.60
N GLY A 169 -3.44 -12.00 12.92
CA GLY A 169 -1.99 -11.74 12.97
C GLY A 169 -1.49 -11.49 14.39
N PHE A 170 -2.19 -10.64 15.16
CA PHE A 170 -1.87 -10.39 16.57
C PHE A 170 -1.85 -11.66 17.42
N VAL A 171 -2.93 -12.46 17.35
CA VAL A 171 -3.06 -13.69 18.16
C VAL A 171 -1.90 -14.64 17.85
N LEU A 172 -1.56 -14.80 16.57
CA LEU A 172 -0.52 -15.74 16.16
C LEU A 172 0.88 -15.27 16.56
N VAL A 173 1.20 -14.00 16.30
CA VAL A 173 2.45 -13.38 16.76
C VAL A 173 2.61 -13.56 18.27
N VAL A 174 1.58 -13.24 19.06
CA VAL A 174 1.64 -13.41 20.52
C VAL A 174 1.79 -14.89 20.91
N ALA A 175 1.03 -15.79 20.29
CA ALA A 175 0.97 -17.20 20.67
C ALA A 175 2.35 -17.87 20.65
N TYR A 176 3.14 -17.70 19.57
CA TYR A 176 4.44 -18.35 19.48
C TYR A 176 5.62 -17.47 19.95
N CYS A 177 5.57 -16.13 19.82
CA CYS A 177 6.64 -15.26 20.35
C CYS A 177 6.71 -15.31 21.87
N TYR A 178 5.58 -15.27 22.56
CA TYR A 178 5.56 -15.38 24.02
C TYR A 178 6.04 -16.76 24.48
N ALA A 179 5.72 -17.80 23.72
CA ALA A 179 6.04 -19.18 24.05
C ALA A 179 7.54 -19.52 23.88
N GLY A 180 8.13 -19.18 22.72
CA GLY A 180 9.49 -19.63 22.36
C GLY A 180 10.43 -18.54 21.82
N GLY A 181 10.03 -17.27 21.85
CA GLY A 181 10.88 -16.14 21.47
C GLY A 181 11.40 -16.25 20.04
N ILE A 182 12.63 -15.79 19.81
CA ILE A 182 13.26 -15.80 18.48
C ILE A 182 13.45 -17.22 17.94
N ARG A 183 13.59 -18.24 18.81
CA ARG A 183 13.72 -19.63 18.37
C ARG A 183 12.43 -20.12 17.71
N ALA A 184 11.28 -19.81 18.31
CA ALA A 184 9.98 -20.11 17.72
C ALA A 184 9.84 -19.41 16.36
N SER A 185 10.13 -18.11 16.33
CA SER A 185 10.07 -17.29 15.12
C SER A 185 10.97 -17.86 14.01
N ILE A 186 12.24 -18.16 14.27
CA ILE A 186 13.14 -18.74 13.25
C ILE A 186 12.62 -20.08 12.70
N TRP A 187 12.02 -20.92 13.55
CA TRP A 187 11.48 -22.21 13.10
C TRP A 187 10.22 -22.05 12.25
N THR A 188 9.30 -21.16 12.66
CA THR A 188 8.10 -20.84 11.87
C THR A 188 8.50 -20.23 10.55
N ASP A 189 9.42 -19.26 10.55
CA ASP A 189 9.85 -18.55 9.35
C ASP A 189 10.49 -19.51 8.33
N ALA A 190 11.30 -20.46 8.78
CA ALA A 190 11.91 -21.45 7.90
C ALA A 190 10.84 -22.32 7.22
N ALA A 191 9.84 -22.79 7.96
CA ALA A 191 8.73 -23.57 7.40
C ALA A 191 7.85 -22.72 6.46
N GLN A 192 7.55 -21.48 6.85
CA GLN A 192 6.79 -20.50 6.10
C GLN A 192 7.46 -20.15 4.78
N SER A 193 8.78 -19.91 4.78
CA SER A 193 9.54 -19.56 3.58
C SER A 193 9.47 -20.65 2.49
N CYS A 194 9.35 -21.92 2.89
CA CYS A 194 9.14 -23.04 1.97
C CYS A 194 7.75 -23.02 1.34
N VAL A 195 6.71 -22.70 2.12
CA VAL A 195 5.34 -22.58 1.59
C VAL A 195 5.24 -21.38 0.65
N MET A 196 5.81 -20.25 1.05
CA MET A 196 5.84 -19.02 0.26
C MET A 196 6.48 -19.23 -1.12
N ILE A 197 7.67 -19.85 -1.18
CA ILE A 197 8.38 -20.05 -2.45
C ILE A 197 7.65 -21.04 -3.36
N VAL A 198 7.11 -22.13 -2.81
CA VAL A 198 6.36 -23.13 -3.59
C VAL A 198 5.06 -22.53 -4.12
N GLY A 199 4.27 -21.88 -3.27
CA GLY A 199 3.03 -21.22 -3.66
C GLY A 199 3.25 -20.17 -4.75
N SER A 200 4.25 -19.30 -4.55
CA SER A 200 4.59 -18.25 -5.52
C SER A 200 5.12 -18.80 -6.84
N THR A 201 5.86 -19.92 -6.81
CA THR A 201 6.33 -20.58 -8.04
C THR A 201 5.15 -21.09 -8.87
N ILE A 202 4.18 -21.74 -8.21
CA ILE A 202 2.97 -22.25 -8.87
C ILE A 202 2.16 -21.08 -9.45
N LEU A 203 1.90 -20.04 -8.65
CA LEU A 203 1.17 -18.86 -9.08
C LEU A 203 1.85 -18.17 -10.27
N CYS A 204 3.16 -17.95 -10.19
CA CYS A 204 3.93 -17.33 -11.27
C CYS A 204 3.83 -18.12 -12.58
N PHE A 205 3.94 -19.45 -12.52
CA PHE A 205 3.83 -20.29 -13.71
C PHE A 205 2.44 -20.20 -14.36
N VAL A 206 1.38 -20.29 -13.54
CA VAL A 206 0.00 -20.22 -14.02
C VAL A 206 -0.30 -18.83 -14.59
N ALA A 207 0.00 -17.76 -13.86
CA ALA A 207 -0.27 -16.39 -14.31
C ALA A 207 0.46 -16.04 -15.62
N VAL A 208 1.73 -16.44 -15.77
CA VAL A 208 2.47 -16.26 -17.02
C VAL A 208 1.86 -17.07 -18.18
N SER A 209 1.28 -18.24 -17.89
CA SER A 209 0.63 -19.05 -18.92
C SER A 209 -0.70 -18.46 -19.41
N GLU A 210 -1.46 -17.78 -18.55
CA GLU A 210 -2.71 -17.09 -18.91
C GLU A 210 -2.48 -15.98 -19.94
N VAL A 211 -1.36 -15.26 -19.83
CA VAL A 211 -0.98 -14.19 -20.77
C VAL A 211 -0.17 -14.70 -21.97
N GLY A 212 -0.19 -15.99 -22.27
CA GLY A 212 0.51 -16.55 -23.45
C GLY A 212 2.03 -16.69 -23.30
N GLY A 213 2.54 -16.80 -22.06
CA GLY A 213 3.96 -16.93 -21.76
C GLY A 213 4.68 -15.58 -21.64
N LEU A 214 6.00 -15.60 -21.44
CA LEU A 214 6.81 -14.37 -21.30
C LEU A 214 6.72 -13.44 -22.52
N SER A 215 6.52 -14.01 -23.72
CA SER A 215 6.36 -13.20 -24.94
C SER A 215 5.02 -12.48 -24.95
N GLY A 216 3.94 -13.12 -24.52
CA GLY A 216 2.63 -12.49 -24.43
C GLY A 216 2.59 -11.48 -23.28
N LEU A 217 3.19 -11.80 -22.12
CA LEU A 217 3.38 -10.85 -21.03
C LEU A 217 4.05 -9.54 -21.50
N HIS A 218 5.18 -9.65 -22.21
CA HIS A 218 5.87 -8.48 -22.77
C HIS A 218 5.01 -7.72 -23.79
N GLY A 219 4.31 -8.45 -24.67
CA GLY A 219 3.41 -7.87 -25.67
C GLY A 219 2.30 -7.06 -25.00
N THR A 220 1.55 -7.68 -24.10
CA THR A 220 0.45 -7.04 -23.36
C THR A 220 0.92 -5.81 -22.60
N LEU A 221 2.04 -5.88 -21.86
CA LEU A 221 2.55 -4.72 -21.13
C LEU A 221 2.94 -3.56 -22.05
N ARG A 222 3.59 -3.87 -23.19
CA ARG A 222 3.95 -2.84 -24.18
C ARG A 222 2.72 -2.23 -24.85
N ASP A 223 1.68 -3.03 -25.06
CA ASP A 223 0.44 -2.58 -25.68
C ASP A 223 -0.41 -1.75 -24.69
N ILE A 224 -0.27 -1.97 -23.37
CA ILE A 224 -0.80 -1.11 -22.31
C ILE A 224 -0.05 0.23 -22.30
N ASP A 225 1.26 0.18 -22.16
CA ASP A 225 2.14 1.35 -22.14
C ASP A 225 3.57 0.92 -22.58
N PRO A 226 4.10 1.45 -23.69
CA PRO A 226 5.48 1.20 -24.11
C PRO A 226 6.52 1.52 -23.02
N GLY A 227 6.23 2.48 -22.14
CA GLY A 227 7.00 2.84 -20.95
C GLY A 227 7.22 1.67 -19.99
N MET A 228 6.23 0.79 -19.82
CA MET A 228 6.30 -0.35 -18.91
C MET A 228 7.33 -1.41 -19.30
N VAL A 229 7.76 -1.45 -20.56
CA VAL A 229 8.80 -2.39 -21.01
C VAL A 229 10.18 -1.73 -21.14
N ASN A 230 10.31 -0.46 -20.78
CA ASN A 230 11.58 0.23 -20.71
C ASN A 230 12.33 -0.10 -19.42
N LEU A 231 13.65 -0.28 -19.54
CA LEU A 231 14.51 -0.56 -18.37
C LEU A 231 14.80 0.70 -17.54
N PHE A 232 14.56 1.88 -18.09
CA PHE A 232 14.74 3.15 -17.40
C PHE A 232 13.45 3.95 -17.47
N PRO A 233 13.02 4.57 -16.36
CA PRO A 233 11.88 5.48 -16.37
C PRO A 233 12.24 6.79 -17.08
N ALA A 234 11.24 7.46 -17.65
CA ALA A 234 11.37 8.82 -18.16
C ALA A 234 11.62 9.82 -17.01
N ASP A 235 12.16 10.98 -17.35
CA ASP A 235 12.17 12.19 -16.51
C ASP A 235 12.69 12.03 -15.06
N LEU A 236 13.81 11.32 -14.87
CA LEU A 236 14.46 11.24 -13.56
C LEU A 236 15.02 12.59 -13.11
N THR A 237 14.27 13.30 -12.26
CA THR A 237 14.57 14.64 -11.70
C THR A 237 16.01 14.79 -11.21
N PHE A 238 16.54 13.76 -10.57
CA PHE A 238 17.87 13.77 -9.92
C PHE A 238 18.92 12.90 -10.63
N GLY A 239 18.62 12.45 -11.85
CA GLY A 239 19.49 11.60 -12.66
C GLY A 239 19.48 10.12 -12.27
N VAL A 240 19.89 9.28 -13.23
CA VAL A 240 19.82 7.81 -13.10
C VAL A 240 20.76 7.29 -12.03
N THR A 241 21.88 7.97 -11.80
CA THR A 241 22.91 7.53 -10.87
C THR A 241 22.39 7.54 -9.44
N LEU A 242 21.73 8.63 -9.04
CA LEU A 242 21.16 8.73 -7.69
C LEU A 242 19.96 7.80 -7.55
N TRP A 243 19.13 7.67 -8.59
CA TRP A 243 18.02 6.71 -8.59
C TRP A 243 18.50 5.27 -8.36
N ILE A 244 19.49 4.78 -9.13
CA ILE A 244 20.13 3.47 -8.93
C ILE A 244 20.81 3.39 -7.56
N GLY A 245 21.53 4.44 -7.18
CA GLY A 245 22.24 4.52 -5.90
C GLY A 245 21.32 4.37 -4.70
N ALA A 246 20.08 4.85 -4.80
CA ALA A 246 19.08 4.75 -3.75
C ALA A 246 18.70 3.28 -3.46
N PHE A 247 18.59 2.44 -4.50
CA PHE A 247 18.36 1.00 -4.34
C PHE A 247 19.57 0.28 -3.72
N PHE A 248 20.80 0.68 -4.09
CA PHE A 248 22.02 0.10 -3.51
C PHE A 248 22.09 0.40 -2.01
N LEU A 249 21.90 1.67 -1.63
CA LEU A 249 21.86 2.08 -0.23
C LEU A 249 20.67 1.46 0.50
N GLY A 250 19.54 1.26 -0.18
CA GLY A 250 18.40 0.54 0.36
C GLY A 250 18.74 -0.90 0.71
N GLY A 251 19.39 -1.63 -0.19
CA GLY A 251 19.90 -2.98 0.05
C GLY A 251 20.98 -3.04 1.13
N LEU A 252 21.87 -2.05 1.20
CA LEU A 252 22.84 -1.93 2.28
C LEU A 252 22.15 -1.64 3.62
N GLY A 253 21.06 -0.87 3.58
CA GLY A 253 20.18 -0.48 4.70
C GLY A 253 19.56 -1.67 5.43
N VAL A 254 19.51 -2.85 4.82
CA VAL A 254 19.07 -4.10 5.45
C VAL A 254 19.95 -4.44 6.66
N ALA A 255 21.24 -4.13 6.62
CA ALA A 255 22.13 -4.32 7.78
C ALA A 255 21.82 -3.40 8.96
N GLY A 256 21.03 -2.34 8.73
CA GLY A 256 20.51 -1.46 9.75
C GLY A 256 19.18 -1.91 10.35
N GLN A 257 18.63 -3.06 9.94
CA GLN A 257 17.32 -3.56 10.39
C GLN A 257 17.46 -4.48 11.60
N PRO A 258 17.05 -4.07 12.82
CA PRO A 258 17.19 -4.91 14.02
C PRO A 258 16.54 -6.29 13.91
N GLN A 259 15.39 -6.38 13.24
CA GLN A 259 14.62 -7.61 13.03
C GLN A 259 15.32 -8.64 12.14
N VAL A 260 16.14 -8.19 11.18
CA VAL A 260 16.97 -9.06 10.33
C VAL A 260 18.30 -9.36 11.03
N VAL A 261 18.91 -8.35 11.65
CA VAL A 261 20.17 -8.47 12.38
C VAL A 261 20.08 -9.49 13.51
N SER A 262 18.96 -9.58 14.21
CA SER A 262 18.78 -10.54 15.30
C SER A 262 19.03 -11.99 14.85
N ARG A 263 18.71 -12.35 13.59
CA ARG A 263 19.01 -13.67 13.01
C ARG A 263 20.50 -13.91 12.89
N VAL A 264 21.23 -12.91 12.41
CA VAL A 264 22.68 -12.96 12.29
C VAL A 264 23.33 -13.08 13.68
N MET A 265 22.76 -12.42 14.70
CA MET A 265 23.22 -12.53 16.09
C MET A 265 22.95 -13.92 16.71
N THR A 266 22.07 -14.74 16.13
CA THR A 266 21.86 -16.14 16.58
C THR A 266 22.93 -17.11 16.09
N LEU A 267 23.82 -16.68 15.20
CA LEU A 267 24.89 -17.50 14.64
C LEU A 267 26.11 -17.50 15.55
N LYS A 268 26.76 -18.66 15.65
CA LYS A 268 27.86 -18.88 16.58
C LYS A 268 29.14 -18.15 16.18
N ASP A 269 29.51 -18.23 14.91
CA ASP A 269 30.78 -17.69 14.40
C ASP A 269 30.71 -17.25 12.92
N ASP A 270 31.83 -16.75 12.39
CA ASP A 270 31.95 -16.27 11.00
C ASP A 270 31.78 -17.39 9.96
N ASN A 271 32.03 -18.66 10.32
CA ASN A 271 31.82 -19.78 9.41
C ASN A 271 30.32 -20.04 9.24
N ASP A 272 29.58 -20.06 10.34
CA ASP A 272 28.12 -20.15 10.32
C ASP A 272 27.49 -18.97 9.58
N ARG A 273 28.01 -17.76 9.78
CA ARG A 273 27.60 -16.56 9.04
C ARG A 273 27.80 -16.68 7.52
N LYS A 274 28.94 -17.22 7.07
CA LYS A 274 29.18 -17.43 5.63
C LYS A 274 28.23 -18.46 5.03
N GLN A 275 27.95 -19.54 5.75
CA GLN A 275 26.97 -20.53 5.32
C GLN A 275 25.57 -19.91 5.25
N ALA A 276 25.19 -19.11 6.25
CA ALA A 276 23.92 -18.39 6.27
C ALA A 276 23.80 -17.42 5.07
N ALA A 277 24.89 -16.72 4.72
CA ALA A 277 24.92 -15.85 3.54
C ALA A 277 24.61 -16.62 2.24
N VAL A 278 25.19 -17.81 2.06
CA VAL A 278 24.92 -18.66 0.89
C VAL A 278 23.45 -19.06 0.85
N TRP A 279 22.91 -19.57 1.95
CA TRP A 279 21.49 -19.94 2.05
C TRP A 279 20.57 -18.76 1.80
N PHE A 280 20.92 -17.57 2.30
CA PHE A 280 20.16 -16.34 2.10
C PHE A 280 20.03 -16.01 0.61
N PHE A 281 21.13 -15.96 -0.14
CA PHE A 281 21.06 -15.60 -1.57
C PHE A 281 20.46 -16.70 -2.45
N VAL A 282 20.68 -17.98 -2.11
CA VAL A 282 20.03 -19.11 -2.81
C VAL A 282 18.51 -19.05 -2.66
N TRP A 283 17.99 -18.56 -1.53
CA TRP A 283 16.56 -18.45 -1.29
C TRP A 283 15.96 -17.11 -1.75
N GLN A 284 16.66 -16.00 -1.52
CA GLN A 284 16.18 -14.65 -1.83
C GLN A 284 16.12 -14.37 -3.34
N THR A 285 17.12 -14.81 -4.10
CA THR A 285 17.24 -14.47 -5.54
C THR A 285 16.09 -15.05 -6.37
N PRO A 286 15.70 -16.33 -6.22
CA PRO A 286 14.50 -16.83 -6.89
C PRO A 286 13.24 -16.13 -6.40
N PHE A 287 13.16 -15.82 -5.10
CA PHE A 287 11.97 -15.19 -4.52
C PHE A 287 11.68 -13.83 -5.16
N ILE A 288 12.67 -12.95 -5.21
CA ILE A 288 12.51 -11.62 -5.79
C ILE A 288 12.19 -11.68 -7.29
N ALA A 289 12.76 -12.64 -8.02
CA ALA A 289 12.45 -12.87 -9.43
C ALA A 289 10.98 -13.31 -9.63
N LEU A 290 10.48 -14.21 -8.79
CA LEU A 290 9.07 -14.65 -8.83
C LEU A 290 8.12 -13.48 -8.56
N MET A 291 8.40 -12.69 -7.52
CA MET A 291 7.56 -11.55 -7.13
C MET A 291 7.54 -10.47 -8.21
N PHE A 292 8.70 -10.22 -8.85
CA PHE A 292 8.80 -9.32 -9.99
C PHE A 292 7.92 -9.78 -11.15
N ILE A 293 8.02 -11.05 -11.57
CA ILE A 293 7.21 -11.59 -12.67
C ILE A 293 5.72 -11.59 -12.32
N ILE A 294 5.36 -11.90 -11.07
CA ILE A 294 3.97 -11.86 -10.62
C ILE A 294 3.41 -10.43 -10.69
N GLY A 295 4.16 -9.40 -10.25
CA GLY A 295 3.73 -8.01 -10.38
C GLY A 295 3.45 -7.57 -11.82
N LEU A 296 4.33 -7.98 -12.74
CA LEU A 296 4.11 -7.78 -14.18
C LEU A 296 2.86 -8.51 -14.68
N ALA A 297 2.67 -9.76 -14.26
CA ALA A 297 1.51 -10.55 -14.64
C ALA A 297 0.20 -9.97 -14.10
N CYS A 298 0.18 -9.44 -12.87
CA CYS A 298 -0.98 -8.74 -12.31
C CYS A 298 -1.41 -7.58 -13.24
N ARG A 299 -0.46 -6.75 -13.70
CA ARG A 299 -0.77 -5.63 -14.60
C ARG A 299 -1.28 -6.09 -15.96
N ALA A 300 -0.69 -7.14 -16.51
CA ALA A 300 -1.08 -7.68 -17.81
C ALA A 300 -2.44 -8.39 -17.81
N ILE A 301 -2.87 -8.92 -16.66
CA ILE A 301 -4.17 -9.62 -16.52
C ILE A 301 -5.27 -8.64 -16.14
N PHE A 302 -5.01 -7.72 -15.21
CA PHE A 302 -5.99 -6.73 -14.75
C PHE A 302 -5.78 -5.38 -15.44
N LEU A 303 -6.39 -5.25 -16.63
CA LEU A 303 -6.28 -4.03 -17.44
C LEU A 303 -6.98 -2.84 -16.78
N ASP A 304 -8.13 -3.09 -16.15
CA ASP A 304 -9.00 -2.08 -15.54
C ASP A 304 -8.67 -1.76 -14.07
N LEU A 305 -7.63 -2.39 -13.50
CA LEU A 305 -7.23 -2.14 -12.12
C LEU A 305 -6.36 -0.88 -12.04
N ASP A 306 -6.83 0.12 -11.29
CA ASP A 306 -6.13 1.38 -11.11
C ASP A 306 -4.84 1.23 -10.29
N ALA A 307 -3.92 2.17 -10.47
CA ALA A 307 -2.67 2.23 -9.70
C ALA A 307 -2.90 2.34 -8.18
N SER A 308 -4.02 2.94 -7.75
CA SER A 308 -4.43 3.01 -6.34
C SER A 308 -4.73 1.64 -5.74
N ASP A 309 -5.22 0.70 -6.54
CA ASP A 309 -5.66 -0.63 -6.11
C ASP A 309 -4.63 -1.73 -6.44
N ALA A 310 -3.44 -1.35 -6.91
CA ALA A 310 -2.37 -2.27 -7.29
C ALA A 310 -1.96 -3.25 -6.18
N GLN A 311 -2.20 -2.90 -4.91
CA GLN A 311 -1.94 -3.75 -3.74
C GLN A 311 -2.86 -4.97 -3.63
N ASP A 312 -4.08 -4.87 -4.19
CA ASP A 312 -5.04 -5.97 -4.23
C ASP A 312 -4.70 -6.94 -5.39
N GLY A 313 -3.79 -6.56 -6.29
CA GLY A 313 -3.45 -7.32 -7.50
C GLY A 313 -3.00 -8.76 -7.26
N LEU A 314 -2.13 -9.04 -6.27
CA LEU A 314 -1.73 -10.42 -5.96
C LEU A 314 -2.91 -11.25 -5.39
N PRO A 315 -3.62 -10.80 -4.34
CA PRO A 315 -4.82 -11.47 -3.85
C PRO A 315 -5.83 -11.79 -4.96
N LEU A 316 -6.14 -10.82 -5.81
CA LEU A 316 -7.07 -10.97 -6.93
C LEU A 316 -6.54 -11.98 -7.95
N LEU A 317 -5.25 -11.89 -8.32
CA LEU A 317 -4.62 -12.83 -9.25
C LEU A 317 -4.74 -14.28 -8.74
N ALA A 318 -4.48 -14.49 -7.45
CA ALA A 318 -4.59 -15.82 -6.86
C ALA A 318 -6.02 -16.37 -6.87
N MET A 319 -7.03 -15.51 -6.72
CA MET A 319 -8.44 -15.91 -6.80
C MET A 319 -8.87 -16.20 -8.24
N GLU A 320 -8.33 -15.47 -9.20
CA GLU A 320 -8.69 -15.58 -10.62
C GLU A 320 -8.10 -16.86 -11.24
N VAL A 321 -6.80 -17.12 -11.04
CA VAL A 321 -6.08 -18.14 -11.83
C VAL A 321 -5.86 -19.46 -11.10
N LEU A 322 -6.05 -19.51 -9.78
CA LEU A 322 -5.80 -20.72 -9.00
C LEU A 322 -7.10 -21.39 -8.55
N ASN A 323 -7.03 -22.70 -8.36
CA ASN A 323 -8.10 -23.40 -7.65
C ASN A 323 -8.17 -22.95 -6.17
N PRO A 324 -9.32 -23.10 -5.50
CA PRO A 324 -9.51 -22.56 -4.15
C PRO A 324 -8.52 -23.08 -3.10
N PHE A 325 -8.04 -24.32 -3.24
CA PHE A 325 -7.03 -24.86 -2.33
C PHE A 325 -5.71 -24.11 -2.45
N LEU A 326 -5.24 -23.87 -3.68
CA LEU A 326 -4.01 -23.12 -3.95
C LEU A 326 -4.16 -21.62 -3.64
N ALA A 327 -5.34 -21.03 -3.88
CA ALA A 327 -5.64 -19.68 -3.41
C ALA A 327 -5.47 -19.59 -1.87
N GLY A 328 -5.94 -20.59 -1.12
CA GLY A 328 -5.71 -20.67 0.33
C GLY A 328 -4.23 -20.82 0.73
N VAL A 329 -3.40 -21.47 -0.11
CA VAL A 329 -1.93 -21.52 0.08
C VAL A 329 -1.31 -20.13 -0.11
N ILE A 330 -1.77 -19.34 -1.08
CA ILE A 330 -1.30 -17.98 -1.30
C ILE A 330 -1.72 -17.07 -0.14
N LEU A 331 -2.98 -17.15 0.31
CA LEU A 331 -3.43 -16.42 1.49
C LEU A 331 -2.57 -16.76 2.72
N ALA A 332 -2.29 -18.06 2.94
CA ALA A 332 -1.40 -18.50 4.01
C ALA A 332 0.04 -18.01 3.81
N SER A 333 0.51 -17.84 2.57
CA SER A 333 1.85 -17.30 2.25
C SER A 333 1.96 -15.81 2.56
N ILE A 334 0.91 -15.03 2.29
CA ILE A 334 0.85 -13.61 2.66
C ILE A 334 0.84 -13.45 4.19
N PHE A 335 0.01 -14.23 4.88
CA PHE A 335 -0.01 -14.27 6.35
C PHE A 335 1.32 -14.74 6.92
N ALA A 336 1.95 -15.74 6.30
CA ALA A 336 3.26 -16.21 6.69
C ALA A 336 4.33 -15.10 6.63
N ALA A 337 4.38 -14.36 5.52
CA ALA A 337 5.34 -13.26 5.32
C ALA A 337 5.11 -12.11 6.30
N THR A 338 3.85 -11.71 6.51
CA THR A 338 3.50 -10.61 7.41
C THR A 338 3.78 -10.95 8.87
N MET A 339 3.40 -12.14 9.33
CA MET A 339 3.62 -12.57 10.71
C MET A 339 5.09 -12.84 11.03
N SER A 340 5.85 -13.45 10.12
CA SER A 340 7.31 -13.68 10.25
C SER A 340 8.12 -12.38 10.30
N THR A 341 7.48 -11.26 9.97
CA THR A 341 8.08 -9.94 10.05
C THR A 341 7.61 -9.20 11.30
N ALA A 342 6.30 -9.22 11.56
CA ALA A 342 5.72 -8.62 12.75
C ALA A 342 6.29 -9.24 14.04
N ASP A 343 6.42 -10.57 14.11
CA ASP A 343 7.02 -11.26 15.26
C ASP A 343 8.46 -10.81 15.54
N SER A 344 9.22 -10.59 14.49
CA SER A 344 10.63 -10.27 14.46
C SER A 344 10.87 -8.84 14.88
N GLN A 345 10.00 -7.96 14.44
CA GLN A 345 9.98 -6.56 14.84
C GLN A 345 9.55 -6.42 16.29
N VAL A 346 8.54 -7.18 16.73
CA VAL A 346 8.12 -7.23 18.14
C VAL A 346 9.28 -7.70 19.02
N LEU A 347 9.96 -8.79 18.68
CA LEU A 347 11.10 -9.30 19.44
C LEU A 347 12.32 -8.36 19.41
N ALA A 348 12.56 -7.69 18.27
CA ALA A 348 13.63 -6.70 18.17
C ALA A 348 13.32 -5.44 19.00
N CYS A 349 12.06 -5.01 19.06
CA CYS A 349 11.61 -3.97 19.98
C CYS A 349 11.78 -4.41 21.44
N THR A 350 11.44 -5.66 21.76
CA THR A 350 11.69 -6.22 23.10
C THR A 350 13.16 -6.12 23.46
N ALA A 351 14.07 -6.54 22.57
CA ALA A 351 15.51 -6.42 22.78
C ALA A 351 15.95 -4.97 22.98
N ALA A 352 15.48 -4.04 22.13
CA ALA A 352 15.80 -2.62 22.26
C ALA A 352 15.31 -2.04 23.60
N ILE A 353 14.12 -2.43 24.07
CA ILE A 353 13.57 -1.96 25.33
C ILE A 353 14.32 -2.56 26.52
N THR A 354 14.54 -3.87 26.55
CA THR A 354 15.14 -4.55 27.72
C THR A 354 16.64 -4.39 27.83
N ASP A 355 17.34 -4.24 26.71
CA ASP A 355 18.81 -4.16 26.71
C ASP A 355 19.31 -2.72 26.64
N ASP A 356 18.56 -1.81 25.98
CA ASP A 356 19.03 -0.44 25.77
C ASP A 356 18.25 0.60 26.59
N VAL A 357 16.92 0.63 26.46
CA VAL A 357 16.08 1.67 27.11
C VAL A 357 15.99 1.46 28.62
N LYS A 358 15.77 0.21 29.04
CA LYS A 358 15.65 -0.25 30.43
C LYS A 358 16.62 -1.43 30.69
N PRO A 359 17.94 -1.19 30.66
CA PRO A 359 18.96 -2.24 30.77
C PRO A 359 18.87 -3.04 32.08
N GLU A 360 18.20 -2.51 33.11
CA GLU A 360 17.91 -3.21 34.35
C GLU A 360 17.04 -4.46 34.15
N TRP A 361 16.28 -4.54 33.05
CA TRP A 361 15.43 -5.67 32.68
C TRP A 361 16.14 -6.70 31.79
N SER A 362 17.38 -6.43 31.36
CA SER A 362 18.11 -7.26 30.40
C SER A 362 18.28 -8.72 30.85
N GLN A 363 18.35 -9.00 32.14
CA GLN A 363 18.48 -10.36 32.69
C GLN A 363 17.15 -10.93 33.21
N ASP A 364 16.06 -10.17 33.12
CA ASP A 364 14.73 -10.60 33.55
C ASP A 364 13.96 -11.20 32.37
N HIS A 365 13.95 -12.54 32.31
CA HIS A 365 13.24 -13.28 31.26
C HIS A 365 11.73 -13.03 31.27
N MET A 366 11.13 -12.84 32.46
CA MET A 366 9.70 -12.55 32.55
C MET A 366 9.40 -11.13 32.05
N ALA A 367 10.23 -10.15 32.41
CA ALA A 367 10.11 -8.80 31.89
C ALA A 367 10.19 -8.77 30.35
N ALA A 368 11.15 -9.49 29.76
CA ALA A 368 11.25 -9.60 28.29
C ALA A 368 9.96 -10.17 27.66
N LYS A 369 9.38 -11.22 28.26
CA LYS A 369 8.12 -11.80 27.77
C LYS A 369 6.92 -10.85 27.90
N LEU A 370 6.84 -10.10 29.00
CA LEU A 370 5.79 -9.10 29.20
C LEU A 370 5.93 -7.91 28.24
N VAL A 371 7.17 -7.47 27.99
CA VAL A 371 7.47 -6.43 26.99
C VAL A 371 7.08 -6.90 25.59
N THR A 372 7.35 -8.15 25.21
CA THR A 372 6.87 -8.71 23.92
C THR A 372 5.35 -8.58 23.76
N ILE A 373 4.57 -8.92 24.80
CA ILE A 373 3.11 -8.76 24.76
C ILE A 373 2.73 -7.29 24.66
N ALA A 374 3.35 -6.42 25.46
CA ALA A 374 3.05 -4.99 25.45
C ALA A 374 3.34 -4.34 24.08
N VAL A 375 4.46 -4.71 23.44
CA VAL A 375 4.80 -4.25 22.09
C VAL A 375 3.83 -4.81 21.07
N ALA A 376 3.47 -6.09 21.13
CA ALA A 376 2.48 -6.67 20.21
C ALA A 376 1.13 -5.94 20.30
N ILE A 377 0.65 -5.66 21.53
CA ILE A 377 -0.57 -4.87 21.74
C ILE A 377 -0.40 -3.46 21.18
N PHE A 378 0.72 -2.79 21.45
CA PHE A 378 0.99 -1.44 20.96
C PHE A 378 0.99 -1.36 19.43
N VAL A 379 1.65 -2.30 18.76
CA VAL A 379 1.68 -2.43 17.30
C VAL A 379 0.28 -2.67 16.73
N THR A 380 -0.51 -3.56 17.34
CA THR A 380 -1.88 -3.81 16.92
C THR A 380 -2.77 -2.58 17.09
N LEU A 381 -2.58 -1.81 18.16
CA LEU A 381 -3.29 -0.54 18.35
C LEU A 381 -2.91 0.47 17.26
N ILE A 382 -1.63 0.57 16.89
CA ILE A 382 -1.21 1.42 15.76
C ILE A 382 -1.92 0.97 14.47
N ALA A 383 -1.98 -0.33 14.18
CA ALA A 383 -2.65 -0.83 12.98
C ALA A 383 -4.16 -0.49 12.98
N LEU A 384 -4.87 -0.75 14.09
CA LEU A 384 -6.31 -0.51 14.21
C LEU A 384 -6.69 0.98 14.18
N VAL A 385 -5.90 1.81 14.87
CA VAL A 385 -6.11 3.27 14.90
C VAL A 385 -5.70 3.89 13.57
N GLY A 386 -4.63 3.38 12.98
CA GLY A 386 -4.11 3.79 11.68
C GLY A 386 -5.16 3.75 10.58
N GLN A 387 -5.93 2.67 10.49
CA GLN A 387 -7.04 2.52 9.53
C GLN A 387 -8.15 3.58 9.64
N ARG A 388 -8.13 4.44 10.68
CA ARG A 388 -9.09 5.54 10.84
C ARG A 388 -8.59 6.87 10.28
N PHE A 389 -7.32 6.96 9.89
CA PHE A 389 -6.71 8.18 9.38
C PHE A 389 -6.46 8.05 7.87
N PRO A 390 -7.04 8.92 7.03
CA PRO A 390 -6.71 8.98 5.60
C PRO A 390 -5.21 9.13 5.38
N GLY A 391 -4.61 8.36 4.46
CA GLY A 391 -3.17 8.37 4.21
C GLY A 391 -2.36 7.38 5.06
N PHE A 392 -2.90 6.88 6.17
CA PHE A 392 -2.20 5.89 7.00
C PHE A 392 -2.62 4.47 6.61
N GLY A 393 -1.71 3.74 5.97
CA GLY A 393 -1.94 2.36 5.53
C GLY A 393 -2.31 2.24 4.06
N ASP A 394 -2.69 3.35 3.40
CA ASP A 394 -2.97 3.43 1.96
C ASP A 394 -1.83 2.85 1.12
N SER A 395 -0.58 3.03 1.60
CA SER A 395 0.60 2.41 1.01
C SER A 395 1.40 1.59 2.01
N VAL A 396 1.20 0.27 2.00
CA VAL A 396 2.10 -0.68 2.70
C VAL A 396 3.53 -0.46 2.24
N PHE A 397 3.75 -0.23 0.94
CA PHE A 397 5.07 0.05 0.38
C PHE A 397 5.73 1.26 1.03
N ALA A 398 5.04 2.40 1.10
CA ALA A 398 5.60 3.65 1.63
C ALA A 398 5.93 3.54 3.12
N LEU A 399 5.07 2.91 3.93
CA LEU A 399 5.31 2.70 5.36
C LEU A 399 6.57 1.86 5.60
N VAL A 400 6.75 0.80 4.80
CA VAL A 400 7.93 -0.07 4.89
C VAL A 400 9.19 0.67 4.43
N VAL A 401 9.13 1.36 3.31
CA VAL A 401 10.23 2.17 2.76
C VAL A 401 10.71 3.21 3.76
N LEU A 402 9.79 3.92 4.42
CA LEU A 402 10.10 4.89 5.47
C LEU A 402 10.86 4.25 6.63
N ALA A 403 10.36 3.12 7.15
CA ALA A 403 10.99 2.43 8.27
C ALA A 403 12.37 1.85 7.91
N VAL A 404 12.47 1.20 6.74
CA VAL A 404 13.71 0.55 6.29
C VAL A 404 14.80 1.60 6.06
N TYR A 405 14.50 2.69 5.36
CA TYR A 405 15.51 3.69 5.06
C TYR A 405 15.80 4.62 6.24
N GLY A 406 14.83 4.84 7.14
CA GLY A 406 15.06 5.51 8.41
C GLY A 406 16.08 4.77 9.28
N LEU A 407 15.84 3.48 9.53
CA LEU A 407 16.75 2.65 10.32
C LEU A 407 18.09 2.43 9.59
N GLY A 408 18.06 2.23 8.27
CA GLY A 408 19.27 2.13 7.45
C GLY A 408 20.15 3.38 7.57
N GLY A 409 19.56 4.57 7.47
CA GLY A 409 20.24 5.85 7.61
C GLY A 409 20.84 6.07 9.00
N ILE A 410 20.16 5.61 10.06
CA ILE A 410 20.65 5.70 11.44
C ILE A 410 21.82 4.73 11.67
N PHE A 411 21.62 3.44 11.37
CA PHE A 411 22.54 2.39 11.80
C PHE A 411 23.71 2.17 10.84
N VAL A 412 23.49 2.14 9.53
CA VAL A 412 24.56 1.74 8.58
C VAL A 412 25.78 2.66 8.64
N PRO A 413 25.65 4.00 8.62
CA PRO A 413 26.81 4.89 8.72
C PRO A 413 27.56 4.70 10.04
N LEU A 414 26.85 4.55 11.16
CA LEU A 414 27.46 4.33 12.48
C LEU A 414 28.21 3.00 12.56
N LEU A 415 27.60 1.92 12.07
CA LEU A 415 28.22 0.60 12.04
C LEU A 415 29.46 0.59 11.14
N LEU A 416 29.43 1.28 10.00
CA LEU A 416 30.59 1.41 9.11
C LEU A 416 31.73 2.17 9.78
N VAL A 417 31.43 3.30 10.43
CA VAL A 417 32.43 4.08 11.19
C VAL A 417 33.07 3.23 12.30
N ARG A 418 32.26 2.51 13.07
CA ARG A 418 32.76 1.59 14.12
C ARG A 418 33.53 0.40 13.56
N MET A 419 33.09 -0.17 12.44
CA MET A 419 33.79 -1.26 11.74
C MET A 419 35.16 -0.82 11.22
N MET A 420 35.29 0.45 10.81
CA MET A 420 36.56 1.06 10.44
C MET A 420 37.47 1.29 11.66
N GLY A 421 37.01 1.04 12.89
CA GLY A 421 37.79 1.18 14.11
C GLY A 421 37.78 2.59 14.70
N TYR A 422 36.90 3.46 14.22
CA TYR A 422 36.64 4.75 14.87
C TYR A 422 35.57 4.52 15.94
N GLU A 423 35.82 4.93 17.18
CA GLU A 423 34.86 4.84 18.29
C GLU A 423 34.30 6.25 18.58
N PRO A 424 33.12 6.63 18.04
CA PRO A 424 32.53 7.92 18.37
C PRO A 424 32.07 7.95 19.84
N ASP A 425 32.19 9.12 20.45
CA ASP A 425 31.60 9.41 21.76
C ASP A 425 30.07 9.59 21.66
N THR A 426 29.43 9.72 22.82
CA THR A 426 27.97 9.88 22.91
C THR A 426 27.46 11.06 22.08
N GLU A 427 28.08 12.23 22.18
CA GLU A 427 27.61 13.42 21.46
C GLU A 427 27.74 13.25 19.95
N HIS A 428 28.86 12.70 19.48
CA HIS A 428 29.08 12.42 18.07
C HIS A 428 28.06 11.43 17.52
N THR A 429 27.81 10.32 18.23
CA THR A 429 26.81 9.32 17.81
C THR A 429 25.40 9.92 17.78
N VAL A 430 25.02 10.72 18.79
CA VAL A 430 23.70 11.37 18.84
C VAL A 430 23.51 12.35 17.68
N TRP A 431 24.52 13.17 17.35
CA TRP A 431 24.45 14.08 16.20
C TRP A 431 24.31 13.34 14.87
N MET A 432 25.00 12.22 14.68
CA MET A 432 24.84 11.40 13.47
C MET A 432 23.42 10.84 13.34
N MET A 433 22.84 10.29 14.42
CA MET A 433 21.48 9.73 14.39
C MET A 433 20.42 10.81 14.16
N THR A 434 20.56 11.96 14.83
CA THR A 434 19.61 13.08 14.67
C THR A 434 19.69 13.71 13.29
N ALA A 435 20.88 13.81 12.69
CA ALA A 435 21.05 14.26 11.31
C ALA A 435 20.38 13.29 10.31
N ALA A 436 20.60 11.98 10.47
CA ALA A 436 19.95 10.97 9.64
C ALA A 436 18.42 11.06 9.73
N MET A 437 17.88 11.09 10.96
CA MET A 437 16.43 11.16 11.19
C MET A 437 15.83 12.46 10.63
N SER A 438 16.48 13.60 10.84
CA SER A 438 16.01 14.88 10.31
C SER A 438 16.01 14.89 8.79
N ALA A 439 17.03 14.31 8.16
CA ALA A 439 17.10 14.20 6.71
C ALA A 439 15.97 13.32 6.13
N VAL A 440 15.63 12.20 6.78
CA VAL A 440 14.49 11.35 6.37
C VAL A 440 13.19 12.14 6.42
N ILE A 441 12.91 12.79 7.56
CA ILE A 441 11.65 13.53 7.76
C ILE A 441 11.55 14.70 6.78
N VAL A 442 12.59 15.53 6.69
CA VAL A 442 12.58 16.69 5.79
C VAL A 442 12.43 16.26 4.33
N TRP A 443 13.11 15.20 3.91
CA TRP A 443 13.03 14.70 2.54
C TRP A 443 11.66 14.12 2.21
N SER A 444 11.09 13.32 3.11
CA SER A 444 9.73 12.78 2.96
C SER A 444 8.67 13.87 2.93
N LEU A 445 8.82 14.94 3.72
CA LEU A 445 7.88 16.07 3.73
C LEU A 445 8.01 17.00 2.52
N SER A 446 9.16 16.99 1.83
CA SER A 446 9.39 17.84 0.65
C SER A 446 8.79 17.31 -0.66
N GLY A 447 8.21 16.10 -0.68
CA GLY A 447 7.73 15.43 -1.89
C GLY A 447 8.82 14.69 -2.67
N TYR A 448 10.09 15.07 -2.53
CA TYR A 448 11.24 14.41 -3.20
C TYR A 448 11.44 12.92 -2.84
N GLY A 449 10.71 12.40 -1.84
CA GLY A 449 10.68 10.98 -1.52
C GLY A 449 10.10 10.11 -2.64
N GLU A 450 9.30 10.70 -3.54
CA GLU A 450 8.74 10.03 -4.72
C GLU A 450 9.79 9.84 -5.82
N ASP A 451 10.68 10.83 -6.02
CA ASP A 451 11.78 10.74 -6.99
C ASP A 451 12.93 9.85 -6.49
N ILE A 452 13.38 10.11 -5.25
CA ILE A 452 14.52 9.43 -4.63
C ILE A 452 14.15 9.00 -3.23
N PHE A 453 14.38 7.73 -2.96
CA PHE A 453 14.18 7.19 -1.64
C PHE A 453 15.02 7.91 -0.56
N PRO A 454 14.45 8.10 0.66
CA PRO A 454 15.12 8.77 1.77
C PRO A 454 16.47 8.16 2.22
N SER A 455 16.85 6.98 1.72
CA SER A 455 18.13 6.31 2.05
C SER A 455 19.35 7.19 1.73
N ILE A 456 19.34 7.88 0.58
CA ILE A 456 20.44 8.77 0.15
C ILE A 456 20.63 9.94 1.11
N PRO A 457 19.65 10.83 1.31
CA PRO A 457 19.82 11.99 2.18
C PRO A 457 20.10 11.57 3.62
N ALA A 458 19.49 10.50 4.12
CA ALA A 458 19.69 10.00 5.48
C ALA A 458 21.14 9.56 5.74
N MET A 459 21.66 8.64 4.91
CA MET A 459 23.03 8.15 5.05
C MET A 459 24.05 9.25 4.79
N SER A 460 23.78 10.13 3.82
CA SER A 460 24.66 11.25 3.49
C SER A 460 24.76 12.25 4.63
N ALA A 461 23.64 12.62 5.27
CA ALA A 461 23.62 13.51 6.42
C ALA A 461 24.39 12.93 7.62
N ALA A 462 24.26 11.64 7.88
CA ALA A 462 25.01 10.96 8.93
C ALA A 462 26.53 10.99 8.68
N PHE A 463 26.97 10.62 7.47
CA PHE A 463 28.38 10.67 7.10
C PHE A 463 28.94 12.10 7.09
N ALA A 464 28.19 13.05 6.53
CA ALA A 464 28.58 14.46 6.55
C ALA A 464 28.80 14.95 7.98
N THR A 465 27.88 14.61 8.88
CA THR A 465 27.99 14.95 10.32
C THR A 465 29.23 14.32 10.94
N HIS A 466 29.51 13.04 10.66
CA HIS A 466 30.71 12.37 11.13
C HIS A 466 31.99 13.13 10.73
N PHE A 467 32.15 13.43 9.44
CA PHE A 467 33.34 14.13 8.94
C PHE A 467 33.46 15.57 9.47
N ILE A 468 32.34 16.29 9.58
CA ILE A 468 32.32 17.65 10.14
C ILE A 468 32.78 17.65 11.61
N LEU A 469 32.29 16.72 12.42
CA LEU A 469 32.67 16.60 13.82
C LEU A 469 34.13 16.18 13.98
N CYS A 470 34.62 15.27 13.12
CA CYS A 470 36.03 14.89 13.09
C CYS A 470 36.95 16.06 12.75
N TRP A 471 36.50 16.97 11.89
CA TRP A 471 37.27 18.16 11.51
C TRP A 471 37.23 19.27 12.59
N ARG A 472 36.09 19.45 13.27
CA ARG A 472 35.89 20.58 14.20
C ARG A 472 36.25 20.28 15.65
N ARG A 473 36.06 19.05 16.14
CA ARG A 473 36.26 18.74 17.57
C ARG A 473 37.72 18.38 17.81
N ALA A 474 38.40 19.16 18.65
CA ALA A 474 39.77 18.89 19.05
C ALA A 474 39.93 17.55 19.80
N GLU A 475 38.86 17.08 20.45
CA GLU A 475 38.80 15.79 21.16
C GLU A 475 38.53 14.60 20.23
N SER A 476 38.19 14.85 18.96
CA SER A 476 37.99 13.80 17.98
C SER A 476 39.30 13.12 17.61
N ASN A 477 39.23 11.82 17.33
CA ASN A 477 40.35 11.10 16.72
C ASN A 477 40.75 11.82 15.43
N SER A 478 42.04 12.09 15.25
CA SER A 478 42.56 12.83 14.08
C SER A 478 42.33 12.08 12.75
N ASN A 479 42.08 10.77 12.82
CA ASN A 479 41.79 9.95 11.66
C ASN A 479 40.29 9.56 11.61
N PRO A 480 39.48 10.17 10.72
CA PRO A 480 38.06 9.89 10.62
C PRO A 480 37.75 8.44 10.16
N LEU A 481 38.69 7.78 9.46
CA LEU A 481 38.53 6.39 9.01
C LEU A 481 39.05 5.37 10.03
N GLY A 482 39.22 5.77 11.29
CA GLY A 482 39.64 4.90 12.38
C GLY A 482 41.02 4.29 12.16
N ARG A 483 41.07 2.99 11.87
CA ARG A 483 42.31 2.22 11.67
C ARG A 483 42.92 2.38 10.27
N TYR A 484 42.19 2.95 9.32
CA TYR A 484 42.64 3.14 7.95
C TYR A 484 43.14 4.57 7.76
N SER A 485 44.36 4.77 7.26
CA SER A 485 44.86 6.12 6.99
C SER A 485 44.04 6.79 5.88
N LEU A 486 43.81 8.10 6.00
CA LEU A 486 43.25 8.89 4.89
C LEU A 486 44.07 8.66 3.61
N PRO A 487 43.42 8.36 2.47
CA PRO A 487 44.13 8.18 1.22
C PRO A 487 44.87 9.46 0.83
N THR A 488 46.00 9.33 0.13
CA THR A 488 46.74 10.50 -0.37
C THR A 488 45.87 11.33 -1.32
N GLN A 489 46.15 12.63 -1.47
CA GLN A 489 45.41 13.49 -2.41
C GLN A 489 45.34 12.88 -3.82
N LYS A 490 46.41 12.22 -4.27
CA LYS A 490 46.45 11.52 -5.56
C LYS A 490 45.47 10.34 -5.60
N THR A 491 45.43 9.52 -4.55
CA THR A 491 44.49 8.40 -4.45
C THR A 491 43.05 8.87 -4.38
N VAL A 492 42.77 9.92 -3.59
CA VAL A 492 41.45 10.55 -3.52
C VAL A 492 41.03 11.11 -4.87
N ALA A 493 41.93 11.82 -5.57
CA ALA A 493 41.64 12.36 -6.90
C ALA A 493 41.38 11.26 -7.94
N ILE A 494 42.16 10.17 -7.92
CA ILE A 494 41.94 9.01 -8.80
C ILE A 494 40.59 8.36 -8.48
N GLY A 495 40.26 8.17 -7.20
CA GLY A 495 38.98 7.61 -6.77
C GLY A 495 37.80 8.49 -7.18
N ALA A 496 37.89 9.80 -6.94
CA ALA A 496 36.87 10.77 -7.34
C ALA A 496 36.69 10.80 -8.87
N ALA A 497 37.79 10.78 -9.64
CA ALA A 497 37.72 10.71 -11.10
C ALA A 497 37.08 9.41 -11.59
N ALA A 498 37.37 8.27 -10.95
CA ALA A 498 36.74 6.99 -11.29
C ALA A 498 35.24 6.99 -11.01
N VAL A 499 34.81 7.54 -9.86
CA VAL A 499 33.38 7.69 -9.52
C VAL A 499 32.67 8.63 -10.48
N LEU A 500 33.26 9.80 -10.77
CA LEU A 500 32.68 10.76 -11.72
C LEU A 500 32.62 10.21 -13.14
N MET A 501 33.61 9.42 -13.56
CA MET A 501 33.58 8.75 -14.86
C MET A 501 32.46 7.72 -14.91
N MET A 502 32.28 6.92 -13.86
CA MET A 502 31.18 5.97 -13.75
C MET A 502 29.82 6.67 -13.79
N PHE A 503 29.66 7.76 -13.03
CA PHE A 503 28.43 8.56 -13.00
C PHE A 503 28.15 9.19 -14.36
N GLY A 504 29.13 9.85 -14.97
CA GLY A 504 28.99 10.41 -16.32
C GLY A 504 28.68 9.35 -17.38
N SER A 505 29.19 8.13 -17.23
CA SER A 505 28.86 7.00 -18.13
C SER A 505 27.41 6.54 -17.96
N LEU A 506 26.94 6.45 -16.72
CA LEU A 506 25.57 6.08 -16.41
C LEU A 506 24.59 7.15 -16.91
N GLU A 507 24.81 8.42 -16.56
CA GLU A 507 23.99 9.53 -17.05
C GLU A 507 24.02 9.64 -18.57
N GLY A 508 25.20 9.48 -19.20
CA GLY A 508 25.32 9.48 -20.66
C GLY A 508 24.59 8.32 -21.33
N THR A 509 24.56 7.14 -20.69
CA THR A 509 23.80 5.98 -21.19
C THR A 509 22.30 6.21 -21.01
N TYR A 510 21.89 6.76 -19.87
CA TYR A 510 20.50 7.12 -19.63
C TYR A 510 20.02 8.14 -20.65
N LEU A 511 20.75 9.23 -20.89
CA LEU A 511 20.38 10.22 -21.91
C LEU A 511 20.36 9.67 -23.35
N ALA A 512 21.00 8.52 -23.60
CA ALA A 512 21.03 7.87 -24.92
C ALA A 512 19.96 6.78 -25.10
N VAL A 513 19.40 6.25 -24.00
CA VAL A 513 18.53 5.06 -24.01
C VAL A 513 17.21 5.29 -23.27
N ALA A 514 17.12 6.31 -22.43
CA ALA A 514 15.89 6.67 -21.74
C ALA A 514 14.83 7.06 -22.78
N PRO A 515 13.57 6.68 -22.53
CA PRO A 515 12.46 7.12 -23.36
C PRO A 515 12.36 8.66 -23.32
N ASP A 516 12.00 9.27 -24.45
CA ASP A 516 11.70 10.70 -24.50
C ASP A 516 10.42 10.96 -23.67
N ALA A 517 10.37 12.07 -22.94
CA ALA A 517 9.20 12.45 -22.13
C ALA A 517 7.90 12.53 -22.94
N SER A 518 8.00 12.77 -24.26
CA SER A 518 6.86 12.78 -25.19
C SER A 518 6.28 11.39 -25.49
N ASP A 519 7.01 10.31 -25.15
CA ASP A 519 6.53 8.92 -25.21
C ASP A 519 6.02 8.44 -23.82
N ALA A 520 6.05 9.29 -22.78
CA ALA A 520 5.45 9.00 -21.48
C ALA A 520 3.93 9.27 -21.51
N PRO A 521 3.12 8.51 -20.75
CA PRO A 521 1.67 8.66 -20.76
C PRO A 521 1.29 10.02 -20.19
N GLY A 522 0.66 10.85 -21.02
CA GLY A 522 0.21 12.18 -20.63
C GLY A 522 0.03 13.12 -21.81
N ASP A 523 0.97 13.18 -22.76
CA ASP A 523 0.95 14.27 -23.75
C ASP A 523 0.33 13.91 -25.12
N ASN A 524 0.01 12.63 -25.36
CA ASN A 524 -0.70 12.25 -26.57
C ASN A 524 -2.17 12.67 -26.47
N PRO A 525 -2.72 13.42 -27.45
CA PRO A 525 -4.11 13.83 -27.39
C PRO A 525 -5.01 12.61 -27.51
N TYR A 526 -5.83 12.37 -26.51
CA TYR A 526 -6.92 11.40 -26.58
C TYR A 526 -8.21 12.13 -26.91
N GLN A 527 -9.13 11.40 -27.53
CA GLN A 527 -10.47 11.84 -27.82
C GLN A 527 -11.46 10.90 -27.13
N LEU A 528 -12.19 11.43 -26.16
CA LEU A 528 -13.31 10.78 -25.51
C LEU A 528 -14.59 11.13 -26.28
N THR A 529 -15.28 10.10 -26.75
CA THR A 529 -16.63 10.25 -27.32
C THR A 529 -17.67 9.72 -26.33
N TYR A 530 -18.75 10.48 -26.17
CA TYR A 530 -19.86 10.12 -25.30
C TYR A 530 -21.16 10.67 -25.82
N THR A 531 -22.25 10.04 -25.41
CA THR A 531 -23.61 10.46 -25.74
C THR A 531 -24.32 10.87 -24.46
N VAL A 532 -24.98 12.02 -24.47
CA VAL A 532 -25.93 12.40 -23.43
C VAL A 532 -27.30 11.99 -23.92
N SER A 533 -27.88 11.00 -23.25
CA SER A 533 -29.20 10.45 -23.57
C SER A 533 -30.24 10.92 -22.56
N GLU A 534 -31.46 11.14 -23.04
CA GLU A 534 -32.60 11.44 -22.18
C GLU A 534 -33.26 10.14 -21.72
N TRP A 535 -33.45 10.01 -20.42
CA TRP A 535 -34.22 8.95 -19.79
C TRP A 535 -35.46 9.57 -19.15
N THR A 536 -36.64 9.01 -19.42
CA THR A 536 -37.90 9.58 -18.96
C THR A 536 -38.79 8.50 -18.38
N GLN A 537 -39.38 8.77 -17.22
CA GLN A 537 -40.38 7.93 -16.57
C GLN A 537 -41.63 8.76 -16.30
N GLU A 538 -42.78 8.24 -16.74
CA GLU A 538 -44.07 8.93 -16.64
C GLU A 538 -45.07 8.08 -15.87
N GLU A 539 -45.87 8.73 -15.03
CA GLU A 539 -47.02 8.13 -14.36
C GLU A 539 -48.23 9.07 -14.43
N ILE A 540 -49.40 8.49 -14.71
CA ILE A 540 -50.65 9.23 -14.79
C ILE A 540 -51.41 9.02 -13.48
N LEU A 541 -51.56 10.09 -12.70
CA LEU A 541 -52.30 10.10 -11.44
C LEU A 541 -53.70 10.67 -11.68
N THR A 542 -54.74 9.91 -11.32
CA THR A 542 -56.12 10.41 -11.30
C THR A 542 -56.50 10.74 -9.86
N LEU A 543 -56.56 12.03 -9.53
CA LEU A 543 -56.80 12.54 -8.19
C LEU A 543 -58.25 13.00 -8.07
N SER A 544 -58.87 12.84 -6.90
CA SER A 544 -60.11 13.54 -6.56
C SER A 544 -59.83 14.76 -5.69
N ASP A 545 -60.80 15.65 -5.55
CA ASP A 545 -60.77 16.78 -4.62
C ASP A 545 -60.26 16.42 -3.21
N GLY A 546 -59.13 17.01 -2.82
CA GLY A 546 -58.51 16.80 -1.52
C GLY A 546 -57.74 15.48 -1.38
N ASP A 547 -57.61 14.69 -2.46
CA ASP A 547 -56.74 13.53 -2.49
C ASP A 547 -55.27 13.93 -2.66
N THR A 548 -54.38 13.06 -2.19
CA THR A 548 -52.93 13.15 -2.42
C THR A 548 -52.43 11.79 -2.85
N GLN A 549 -51.69 11.73 -3.94
CA GLN A 549 -51.01 10.52 -4.41
C GLN A 549 -49.52 10.79 -4.58
N THR A 550 -48.72 9.75 -4.41
CA THR A 550 -47.25 9.82 -4.43
C THR A 550 -46.74 9.17 -5.71
N PHE A 551 -45.94 9.91 -6.47
CA PHE A 551 -45.12 9.38 -7.54
C PHE A 551 -43.78 8.92 -6.95
N GLU A 552 -43.33 7.71 -7.27
CA GLU A 552 -42.10 7.14 -6.73
C GLU A 552 -41.29 6.42 -7.81
N VAL A 553 -40.02 6.75 -7.95
CA VAL A 553 -39.09 6.10 -8.87
C VAL A 553 -37.81 5.71 -8.13
N THR A 554 -37.46 4.42 -8.19
CA THR A 554 -36.17 3.91 -7.70
C THR A 554 -35.13 3.99 -8.80
N ILE A 555 -34.02 4.68 -8.53
CA ILE A 555 -32.83 4.74 -9.37
C ILE A 555 -31.81 3.75 -8.80
N ASP A 556 -31.35 2.82 -9.64
CA ASP A 556 -30.43 1.75 -9.26
C ASP A 556 -28.98 2.04 -9.68
N GLU A 557 -28.07 1.13 -9.31
CA GLU A 557 -26.63 1.22 -9.57
C GLU A 557 -26.26 1.18 -11.07
N THR A 558 -27.21 0.89 -11.97
CA THR A 558 -26.95 0.85 -13.42
C THR A 558 -27.04 2.23 -14.08
N MET A 559 -27.57 3.22 -13.38
CA MET A 559 -27.77 4.60 -13.86
C MET A 559 -26.75 5.54 -13.23
N THR A 560 -25.52 5.54 -13.75
CA THR A 560 -24.43 6.46 -13.33
C THR A 560 -24.30 7.65 -14.28
N GLY A 561 -23.74 8.76 -13.79
CA GLY A 561 -23.49 9.94 -14.63
C GLY A 561 -24.75 10.77 -14.95
N VAL A 562 -25.68 10.89 -13.99
CA VAL A 562 -26.85 11.79 -14.11
C VAL A 562 -26.39 13.25 -14.01
N VAL A 563 -26.63 14.01 -15.07
CA VAL A 563 -26.22 15.43 -15.15
C VAL A 563 -27.27 16.34 -14.50
N ILE A 564 -28.53 16.12 -14.85
CA ILE A 564 -29.69 16.83 -14.32
C ILE A 564 -30.90 15.90 -14.33
N ALA A 565 -31.72 16.01 -13.29
CA ALA A 565 -33.04 15.39 -13.22
C ALA A 565 -34.10 16.47 -13.00
N GLU A 566 -35.17 16.45 -13.78
CA GLU A 566 -36.28 17.40 -13.71
C GLU A 566 -37.59 16.64 -13.49
N LEU A 567 -38.34 17.06 -12.47
CA LEU A 567 -39.72 16.64 -12.26
C LEU A 567 -40.64 17.68 -12.86
N SER A 568 -41.50 17.23 -13.77
CA SER A 568 -42.53 18.06 -14.37
C SER A 568 -43.90 17.43 -14.19
N ILE A 569 -44.92 18.28 -14.16
CA ILE A 569 -46.30 17.84 -14.20
C ILE A 569 -46.97 18.43 -15.43
N THR A 570 -47.78 17.61 -16.10
CA THR A 570 -48.74 18.05 -17.12
C THR A 570 -50.13 17.76 -16.60
N TYR A 571 -50.84 18.82 -16.28
CA TYR A 571 -52.17 18.76 -15.69
C TYR A 571 -53.24 18.98 -16.77
N SER A 572 -54.20 18.08 -16.88
CA SER A 572 -55.35 18.23 -17.79
C SER A 572 -56.65 18.13 -17.00
N ASP A 573 -57.45 19.18 -17.11
CA ASP A 573 -58.77 19.30 -16.49
C ASP A 573 -59.80 18.56 -17.34
N THR A 574 -60.62 17.74 -16.69
CA THR A 574 -61.58 16.85 -17.34
C THR A 574 -63.03 17.12 -17.00
N GLY A 575 -63.48 18.38 -16.85
CA GLY A 575 -64.95 18.53 -16.68
C GLY A 575 -65.58 19.86 -16.30
N GLU A 576 -64.85 20.97 -16.26
CA GLU A 576 -65.46 22.28 -15.95
C GLU A 576 -66.44 22.77 -17.06
N THR A 577 -67.75 22.67 -16.82
CA THR A 577 -68.80 23.16 -17.76
C THR A 577 -69.14 24.64 -17.56
N PHE A 578 -68.69 25.26 -16.46
CA PHE A 578 -69.16 26.58 -16.03
C PHE A 578 -68.06 27.56 -15.59
N THR A 579 -66.85 27.11 -15.25
CA THR A 579 -65.70 28.00 -15.07
C THR A 579 -64.58 27.64 -16.04
N ALA A 580 -63.64 28.57 -16.25
CA ALA A 580 -62.44 28.34 -17.06
C ALA A 580 -61.18 28.35 -16.18
N ALA A 581 -61.36 28.14 -14.87
CA ALA A 581 -60.32 28.24 -13.87
C ALA A 581 -60.06 26.85 -13.31
N CYS A 582 -58.87 26.35 -13.63
CA CYS A 582 -58.28 25.13 -13.14
C CYS A 582 -58.19 25.05 -11.62
N ASP A 583 -58.29 23.84 -11.07
CA ASP A 583 -57.96 23.58 -9.67
C ASP A 583 -56.47 23.74 -9.38
N GLU A 584 -56.16 23.93 -8.09
CA GLU A 584 -54.78 24.10 -7.65
C GLU A 584 -54.15 22.72 -7.41
N VAL A 585 -53.15 22.38 -8.22
CA VAL A 585 -52.30 21.22 -7.99
C VAL A 585 -51.09 21.66 -7.16
N VAL A 586 -50.90 21.03 -6.01
CA VAL A 586 -49.75 21.22 -5.12
C VAL A 586 -48.82 20.02 -5.23
N THR A 587 -47.54 20.28 -5.45
CA THR A 587 -46.49 19.27 -5.58
C THR A 587 -45.44 19.45 -4.49
N THR A 588 -45.02 18.36 -3.86
CA THR A 588 -43.97 18.35 -2.83
C THR A 588 -42.96 17.25 -3.17
N PRO A 589 -41.88 17.57 -3.90
CA PRO A 589 -40.80 16.62 -4.14
C PRO A 589 -40.04 16.27 -2.85
N ASP A 590 -39.55 15.04 -2.73
CA ASP A 590 -38.70 14.57 -1.63
C ASP A 590 -37.51 13.78 -2.18
N TYR A 591 -36.30 14.28 -1.90
CA TYR A 591 -35.03 13.72 -2.36
C TYR A 591 -34.18 13.18 -1.20
N SER A 592 -34.73 13.12 0.02
CA SER A 592 -33.99 12.73 1.23
C SER A 592 -33.47 11.29 1.22
N SER A 593 -34.02 10.45 0.34
CA SER A 593 -33.65 9.03 0.19
C SER A 593 -32.54 8.78 -0.83
N LEU A 594 -31.94 9.83 -1.41
CA LEU A 594 -30.83 9.72 -2.36
C LEU A 594 -29.47 9.64 -1.64
N ALA A 595 -28.54 8.85 -2.19
CA ALA A 595 -27.32 8.40 -1.52
C ALA A 595 -26.24 9.47 -1.23
N GLY A 596 -26.35 10.70 -1.74
CA GLY A 596 -25.22 11.65 -1.70
C GLY A 596 -25.62 13.12 -1.52
N PRO A 597 -24.65 14.00 -1.15
CA PRO A 597 -24.90 15.43 -1.13
C PRO A 597 -25.16 15.91 -2.57
N LEU A 598 -26.35 16.46 -2.81
CA LEU A 598 -26.73 17.06 -4.08
C LEU A 598 -26.12 18.47 -4.16
N SER A 599 -25.50 18.82 -5.29
CA SER A 599 -24.91 20.15 -5.48
C SER A 599 -25.99 21.25 -5.54
N GLU A 600 -27.08 20.98 -6.25
CA GLU A 600 -28.29 21.78 -6.22
C GLU A 600 -29.52 20.87 -6.17
N SER A 601 -30.51 21.24 -5.37
CA SER A 601 -31.80 20.56 -5.34
C SER A 601 -32.90 21.57 -5.06
N ASP A 602 -33.99 21.49 -5.82
CA ASP A 602 -35.21 22.26 -5.62
C ASP A 602 -36.34 21.28 -5.30
N ASP A 603 -36.51 21.02 -4.00
CA ASP A 603 -37.56 20.20 -3.39
C ASP A 603 -38.66 21.06 -2.74
N ALA A 604 -38.68 22.36 -3.04
CA ALA A 604 -39.67 23.25 -2.46
C ALA A 604 -41.08 22.90 -2.94
N THR A 605 -42.05 22.93 -2.03
CA THR A 605 -43.47 22.79 -2.38
C THR A 605 -43.87 23.87 -3.37
N LYS A 606 -44.42 23.48 -4.52
CA LYS A 606 -44.93 24.38 -5.56
C LYS A 606 -46.39 24.10 -5.86
N SER A 607 -47.14 25.14 -6.22
CA SER A 607 -48.50 25.00 -6.71
C SER A 607 -48.69 25.65 -8.08
N THR A 608 -49.60 25.09 -8.87
CA THR A 608 -49.97 25.63 -10.19
C THR A 608 -51.46 25.48 -10.43
N THR A 609 -52.02 26.46 -11.14
CA THR A 609 -53.43 26.48 -11.61
C THR A 609 -53.46 26.59 -13.14
N ALA A 610 -52.39 26.17 -13.83
CA ALA A 610 -52.26 26.30 -15.28
C ALA A 610 -52.53 24.96 -15.99
N CYS A 611 -53.78 24.74 -16.41
CA CYS A 611 -54.18 23.56 -17.19
C CYS A 611 -53.47 23.50 -18.55
N ASP A 612 -53.30 22.28 -19.04
CA ASP A 612 -52.74 21.93 -20.35
C ASP A 612 -51.35 22.52 -20.60
N THR A 613 -50.62 22.83 -19.52
CA THR A 613 -49.24 23.29 -19.56
C THR A 613 -48.35 22.39 -18.72
N THR A 614 -47.20 22.03 -19.27
CA THR A 614 -46.17 21.31 -18.53
C THR A 614 -45.40 22.30 -17.67
N THR A 615 -45.37 22.07 -16.35
CA THR A 615 -44.65 22.91 -15.38
C THR A 615 -43.57 22.09 -14.70
N VAL A 616 -42.33 22.62 -14.65
CA VAL A 616 -41.24 22.01 -13.87
C VAL A 616 -41.44 22.32 -12.39
N VAL A 617 -41.63 21.28 -11.59
CA VAL A 617 -41.98 21.37 -10.17
C VAL A 617 -40.82 21.00 -9.25
N GLY A 618 -39.80 20.31 -9.74
CA GLY A 618 -38.59 20.04 -8.99
C GLY A 618 -37.40 19.80 -9.90
N THR A 619 -36.19 20.10 -9.40
CA THR A 619 -34.95 19.89 -10.15
C THR A 619 -33.85 19.39 -9.24
N ILE A 620 -33.03 18.47 -9.74
CA ILE A 620 -31.89 17.92 -9.02
C ILE A 620 -30.65 18.02 -9.91
N ARG A 621 -29.57 18.59 -9.36
CA ARG A 621 -28.22 18.57 -9.95
C ARG A 621 -27.28 17.85 -8.98
N PRO A 622 -26.91 16.60 -9.28
CA PRO A 622 -26.06 15.82 -8.38
C PRO A 622 -24.68 16.46 -8.25
N ASN A 623 -24.07 16.82 -9.38
CA ASN A 623 -22.79 17.51 -9.45
C ASN A 623 -22.84 18.65 -10.49
N THR A 624 -22.66 19.90 -10.04
CA THR A 624 -22.68 21.07 -10.93
C THR A 624 -21.55 21.09 -11.96
N ASP A 625 -20.42 20.44 -11.66
CA ASP A 625 -19.26 20.36 -12.55
C ASP A 625 -19.54 19.50 -13.78
N LEU A 626 -20.56 18.63 -13.74
CA LEU A 626 -20.97 17.81 -14.89
C LEU A 626 -21.71 18.61 -15.97
N ASN A 627 -22.28 19.77 -15.62
CA ASN A 627 -23.08 20.56 -16.57
C ASN A 627 -22.27 21.08 -17.76
N GLN A 628 -20.97 21.30 -17.58
CA GLN A 628 -20.10 21.73 -18.68
C GLN A 628 -19.98 20.67 -19.79
N TYR A 629 -20.30 19.41 -19.48
CA TYR A 629 -20.26 18.28 -20.41
C TYR A 629 -21.62 17.97 -21.06
N ALA A 630 -22.66 18.76 -20.75
CA ALA A 630 -23.98 18.64 -21.38
C ALA A 630 -24.63 20.02 -21.63
N SER A 631 -23.82 21.04 -21.95
CA SER A 631 -24.29 22.43 -22.07
C SER A 631 -25.35 22.63 -23.16
N ASP A 632 -25.36 21.78 -24.19
CA ASP A 632 -26.28 21.84 -25.32
C ASP A 632 -27.43 20.81 -25.21
N GLY A 633 -27.55 20.11 -24.06
CA GLY A 633 -28.59 19.10 -23.81
C GLY A 633 -28.28 17.73 -24.42
N GLN A 634 -29.31 17.07 -24.97
CA GLN A 634 -29.19 15.75 -25.59
C GLN A 634 -28.32 15.80 -26.87
N GLY A 635 -27.37 14.88 -26.99
CA GLY A 635 -26.53 14.78 -28.19
C GLY A 635 -25.26 13.95 -28.03
N ASP A 636 -24.53 13.84 -29.13
CA ASP A 636 -23.20 13.22 -29.14
C ASP A 636 -22.13 14.31 -28.96
N TYR A 637 -21.20 14.06 -28.05
CA TYR A 637 -20.17 15.00 -27.65
C TYR A 637 -18.78 14.38 -27.78
N THR A 638 -17.79 15.26 -27.84
CA THR A 638 -16.40 14.86 -28.00
C THR A 638 -15.50 15.76 -27.17
N LEU A 639 -14.67 15.17 -26.32
CA LEU A 639 -13.68 15.87 -25.51
C LEU A 639 -12.29 15.45 -25.95
N ASN A 640 -11.42 16.44 -26.15
CA ASN A 640 -10.01 16.20 -26.42
C ASN A 640 -9.21 16.64 -25.18
N GLY A 641 -8.24 15.84 -24.78
CA GLY A 641 -7.41 16.11 -23.62
C GLY A 641 -6.28 15.09 -23.49
N THR A 642 -5.49 15.24 -22.44
CA THR A 642 -4.54 14.21 -22.03
C THR A 642 -5.30 12.97 -21.55
N GLU A 643 -4.66 11.80 -21.61
CA GLU A 643 -5.25 10.55 -21.11
C GLU A 643 -5.68 10.68 -19.65
N SER A 644 -4.83 11.30 -18.82
CA SER A 644 -5.11 11.52 -17.40
C SER A 644 -6.29 12.47 -17.16
N GLU A 645 -6.39 13.57 -17.91
CA GLU A 645 -7.55 14.49 -17.81
C GLU A 645 -8.85 13.79 -18.21
N LEU A 646 -8.83 13.00 -19.28
CA LEU A 646 -10.03 12.30 -19.75
C LEU A 646 -10.41 11.12 -18.84
N ILE A 647 -9.43 10.43 -18.25
CA ILE A 647 -9.68 9.41 -17.21
C ILE A 647 -10.24 10.05 -15.95
N GLU A 648 -9.77 11.22 -15.54
CA GLU A 648 -10.33 11.94 -14.38
C GLU A 648 -11.80 12.31 -14.63
N ILE A 649 -12.14 12.75 -15.84
CA ILE A 649 -13.52 13.01 -16.26
C ILE A 649 -14.35 11.72 -16.24
N LEU A 650 -13.87 10.63 -16.85
CA LEU A 650 -14.55 9.32 -16.82
C LEU A 650 -14.72 8.77 -15.41
N THR A 651 -13.73 8.99 -14.55
CA THR A 651 -13.75 8.57 -13.16
C THR A 651 -14.76 9.39 -12.37
N MET A 652 -14.81 10.70 -12.59
CA MET A 652 -15.85 11.57 -12.02
C MET A 652 -17.25 11.11 -12.42
N LEU A 653 -17.42 10.67 -13.68
CA LEU A 653 -18.68 10.17 -14.21
C LEU A 653 -19.05 8.78 -13.68
N GLY A 654 -18.07 7.87 -13.57
CA GLY A 654 -18.24 6.51 -13.07
C GLY A 654 -18.34 6.40 -11.54
N LYS A 655 -17.76 7.37 -10.82
CA LYS A 655 -17.87 7.53 -9.37
C LYS A 655 -18.96 8.53 -8.97
N ALA A 656 -19.95 8.77 -9.83
CA ALA A 656 -21.11 9.57 -9.50
C ALA A 656 -22.34 8.69 -9.16
N PRO A 657 -22.37 7.96 -8.02
CA PRO A 657 -23.56 7.27 -7.54
C PRO A 657 -24.56 8.24 -6.90
N GLU A 658 -24.33 9.56 -6.96
CA GLU A 658 -25.31 10.54 -6.50
C GLU A 658 -26.56 10.39 -7.37
N MET A 659 -27.74 10.32 -6.73
CA MET A 659 -29.04 9.90 -7.29
C MET A 659 -29.41 8.42 -7.13
N ILE A 660 -28.51 7.54 -6.67
CA ILE A 660 -28.94 6.19 -6.31
C ILE A 660 -29.86 6.26 -5.09
N GLY A 661 -31.05 5.67 -5.19
CA GLY A 661 -32.09 5.76 -4.16
C GLY A 661 -33.45 6.01 -4.77
N THR A 662 -34.36 6.55 -3.96
CA THR A 662 -35.74 6.82 -4.39
C THR A 662 -35.97 8.31 -4.55
N VAL A 663 -36.51 8.70 -5.72
CA VAL A 663 -37.11 10.02 -5.94
C VAL A 663 -38.60 9.88 -5.69
N ALA A 664 -39.14 10.65 -4.75
CA ALA A 664 -40.57 10.68 -4.45
C ALA A 664 -41.14 12.09 -4.67
N MET A 665 -42.41 12.18 -5.01
CA MET A 665 -43.14 13.45 -5.07
C MET A 665 -44.61 13.24 -4.73
N ASP A 666 -45.08 13.94 -3.70
CA ASP A 666 -46.50 14.00 -3.38
C ASP A 666 -47.20 15.01 -4.28
N VAL A 667 -48.31 14.61 -4.89
CA VAL A 667 -49.18 15.43 -5.73
C VAL A 667 -50.55 15.49 -5.07
N ALA A 668 -50.92 16.67 -4.59
CA ALA A 668 -52.19 16.95 -3.94
C ALA A 668 -53.04 17.88 -4.81
N LEU A 669 -54.34 17.65 -4.81
CA LEU A 669 -55.29 18.54 -5.48
C LEU A 669 -56.10 19.33 -4.45
N ASN A 670 -55.98 20.64 -4.49
CA ASN A 670 -56.76 21.57 -3.69
C ASN A 670 -57.92 22.12 -4.52
N THR A 671 -59.13 22.00 -3.99
CA THR A 671 -60.33 22.57 -4.58
C THR A 671 -60.26 24.10 -4.65
N ASN A 672 -60.59 24.67 -5.81
CA ASN A 672 -61.19 26.00 -5.83
C ASN A 672 -62.68 25.87 -5.46
N GLU A 673 -63.28 26.88 -4.83
CA GLU A 673 -64.68 26.82 -4.36
C GLU A 673 -65.67 26.53 -5.52
N GLY A 674 -65.99 25.24 -5.72
CA GLY A 674 -66.93 24.76 -6.73
C GLY A 674 -68.39 25.17 -6.44
N SER A 675 -69.10 25.54 -7.50
CA SER A 675 -70.53 25.87 -7.48
C SER A 675 -71.38 24.70 -6.93
N PRO A 676 -72.45 24.94 -6.15
CA PRO A 676 -73.29 23.90 -5.55
C PRO A 676 -74.12 23.04 -6.53
N PHE A 677 -73.84 23.07 -7.84
CA PHE A 677 -74.67 22.46 -8.88
C PHE A 677 -73.92 21.66 -9.97
N GLY A 678 -72.63 21.36 -9.83
CA GLY A 678 -71.92 20.47 -10.77
C GLY A 678 -70.65 19.90 -10.14
N ASN A 679 -70.62 18.58 -9.95
CA ASN A 679 -69.44 17.80 -9.57
C ASN A 679 -68.65 17.50 -10.84
N ASP A 680 -67.59 18.26 -11.10
CA ASP A 680 -66.35 17.59 -11.53
C ASP A 680 -65.58 17.24 -10.27
N ASN A 681 -65.00 16.05 -10.24
CA ASN A 681 -64.51 15.43 -9.01
C ASN A 681 -63.17 14.73 -9.23
N SER A 682 -62.63 14.76 -10.45
CA SER A 682 -61.42 14.02 -10.73
C SER A 682 -60.63 14.59 -11.89
N GLU A 683 -59.35 14.79 -11.65
CA GLU A 683 -58.41 15.45 -12.52
C GLU A 683 -57.26 14.49 -12.81
N THR A 684 -56.69 14.64 -14.00
CA THR A 684 -55.58 13.81 -14.42
C THR A 684 -54.29 14.64 -14.42
N VAL A 685 -53.35 14.25 -13.54
CA VAL A 685 -52.00 14.82 -13.48
C VAL A 685 -51.03 13.77 -14.01
N THR A 686 -50.38 14.05 -15.13
CA THR A 686 -49.24 13.28 -15.59
C THR A 686 -47.98 13.82 -14.93
N VAL A 687 -47.31 12.99 -14.15
CA VAL A 687 -45.99 13.29 -13.56
C VAL A 687 -44.93 12.67 -14.46
N THR A 688 -43.94 13.47 -14.84
CA THR A 688 -42.82 13.05 -15.68
C THR A 688 -41.50 13.39 -14.99
N LEU A 689 -40.68 12.36 -14.72
CA LEU A 689 -39.28 12.50 -14.34
C LEU A 689 -38.41 12.36 -15.59
N THR A 690 -37.70 13.42 -15.95
CA THR A 690 -36.75 13.43 -17.06
C THR A 690 -35.33 13.55 -16.52
N MET A 691 -34.43 12.71 -16.98
CA MET A 691 -33.01 12.71 -16.60
C MET A 691 -32.12 12.76 -17.84
N LEU A 692 -31.08 13.58 -17.80
CA LEU A 692 -29.99 13.51 -18.77
C LEU A 692 -28.87 12.63 -18.20
N VAL A 693 -28.57 11.55 -18.92
CA VAL A 693 -27.62 10.52 -18.49
C VAL A 693 -26.46 10.45 -19.48
N PHE A 694 -25.26 10.54 -18.93
CA PHE A 694 -24.02 10.42 -19.69
C PHE A 694 -23.71 8.96 -20.00
N GLN A 695 -23.40 8.65 -21.27
CA GLN A 695 -23.01 7.32 -21.73
C GLN A 695 -21.69 7.38 -22.51
N PRO A 696 -20.56 6.91 -21.95
CA PRO A 696 -19.29 6.88 -22.67
C PRO A 696 -19.35 5.87 -23.82
N SER A 697 -18.95 6.30 -25.01
CA SER A 697 -18.89 5.45 -26.22
C SER A 697 -17.49 4.89 -26.48
N GLY A 698 -16.44 5.54 -25.95
CA GLY A 698 -15.07 5.05 -25.98
C GLY A 698 -14.04 6.18 -25.99
N MET A 699 -12.81 5.85 -25.60
CA MET A 699 -11.66 6.74 -25.66
C MET A 699 -10.68 6.22 -26.72
N VAL A 700 -10.27 7.10 -27.64
CA VAL A 700 -9.35 6.73 -28.73
C VAL A 700 -8.19 7.72 -28.77
N GLN A 701 -6.98 7.21 -28.93
CA GLN A 701 -5.79 8.03 -29.13
C GLN A 701 -5.87 8.75 -30.48
N VAL A 702 -5.78 10.09 -30.48
CA VAL A 702 -5.73 10.89 -31.70
C VAL A 702 -4.32 10.80 -32.24
N THR A 703 -4.17 10.13 -33.37
CA THR A 703 -2.92 10.07 -34.13
C THR A 703 -2.98 11.14 -35.22
N ASP A 704 -1.94 11.98 -35.31
CA ASP A 704 -1.78 12.94 -36.42
C ASP A 704 -1.67 12.23 -37.78
#